data_AF-A0A6C2CAR4-F1
#
_entry.id   AF-A0A6C2CAR4-F1
#
_cell.length_a   1.000
_cell.length_b   1.000
_cell.length_c   1.000
_cell.angle_alpha   90.00
_cell.angle_beta   90.00
_cell.angle_gamma   90.00
#
_symmetry.space_group_name_H-M   'P 1'
#
loop_
_entity.id
_entity.type
_entity.pdbx_description
1 polymer ?
#
loop_
_entity_poly.entity_id
_entity_poly.type
_entity_poly.pdbx_seq_one_letter_code
_entity_poly.pdbx_strand_id
1 'polypeptide(L)'
;MLELSKYRRITRKVYNALPEYQAMSDAELQSQTKIFQVALENGKTLKQLLPAIFAAVIEADRRVLGMEPYYVQVLGGVALFFGNVAEIKTGEGKTLVATMPLYAHALLGVKGNFLITANEYLARRDGMEMGAVFKWLGLTVGIGTEELDYQQKAKLYDADIVYATHSRLGFDYLFDNLGTEIGQQVVTRFNFAVIDEIDAVLLDEAQTSLIVSGAPKVQSDLYEISNWFFNNLTEVDYELSDDERSVWYSDLGLEKINNYFDIDDVFSADHFELYTHLILALQANVLKEKGHDYLVEDDAVILLDDTNGRKLKGVKLTNGLHQAIEVKEDVTLTKETKTLGVISYQSLFQKFQRLAGMTGTAKTDEKEFLETYRLRVIQIPTHEPLIREDQVDQLYVTNRAKVDASIKLVKSALQAGRPILIATGSVNMSRLYSLLLLQHKIPHNLLNAESAERENRIIDEAGQVGSVTIATAMAGRGTDIKLSSMAKKNGGLVVIGTERMANRRVDNQLRGRAGRQGEPGESQFFVSLEDQIMTENASNRARNYHEKLLLKVEAGTVEGDQALTSLQSRHLIDKAQQTRKNMESRQRRSTIAYAIILGEQRDKVYLARRQVLNNQQDEVERLIDLAIKVTIDNFVSQKQNLNIEVISSFIFNNIDETISLARIEQALIGQIQKEDVQTLLVQLVKETRASVQRRLSHPLQSQYFKKIIILKAIDDAWVLQLDYLQQLQVIVNGRTTAQHKPINEYGIEAQRSFLEMERQIQFNIFRNLLMSKIEDNANGSFDLAFPK
;
A
#
# COMPACT_ATOMS: atom_id res chain seq x y z
N MET A 1 -25.19 -21.81 -5.11
CA MET A 1 -25.04 -23.26 -4.81
C MET A 1 -24.18 -24.02 -5.82
N LEU A 2 -24.26 -23.76 -7.13
CA LEU A 2 -23.42 -24.41 -8.16
C LEU A 2 -21.90 -24.14 -7.98
N GLU A 3 -21.52 -22.94 -7.55
CA GLU A 3 -20.11 -22.55 -7.39
C GLU A 3 -19.34 -23.40 -6.37
N LEU A 4 -19.99 -23.84 -5.28
CA LEU A 4 -19.36 -24.67 -4.25
C LEU A 4 -19.28 -26.15 -4.61
N SER A 5 -19.99 -26.61 -5.65
CA SER A 5 -20.10 -28.05 -5.98
C SER A 5 -18.73 -28.68 -6.24
N LYS A 6 -17.87 -27.98 -6.99
CA LYS A 6 -16.50 -28.42 -7.27
C LYS A 6 -15.69 -28.58 -5.97
N TYR A 7 -15.76 -27.60 -5.09
CA TYR A 7 -14.99 -27.58 -3.84
C TYR A 7 -15.51 -28.63 -2.85
N ARG A 8 -16.82 -28.74 -2.67
CA ARG A 8 -17.46 -29.80 -1.87
C ARG A 8 -17.07 -31.20 -2.33
N ARG A 9 -16.99 -31.44 -3.64
CA ARG A 9 -16.54 -32.74 -4.18
C ARG A 9 -15.10 -33.06 -3.77
N ILE A 10 -14.22 -32.07 -3.75
CA ILE A 10 -12.83 -32.24 -3.33
C ILE A 10 -12.77 -32.45 -1.82
N THR A 11 -13.47 -31.63 -1.03
CA THR A 11 -13.55 -31.77 0.43
C THR A 11 -14.02 -33.16 0.84
N ARG A 12 -15.04 -33.73 0.17
CA ARG A 12 -15.45 -35.13 0.42
C ARG A 12 -14.33 -36.15 0.16
N LYS A 13 -13.52 -35.94 -0.87
CA LYS A 13 -12.36 -36.82 -1.13
C LYS A 13 -11.30 -36.71 -0.04
N VAL A 14 -11.10 -35.51 0.53
CA VAL A 14 -10.20 -35.31 1.68
C VAL A 14 -10.69 -36.15 2.86
N TYR A 15 -11.97 -36.04 3.23
CA TYR A 15 -12.54 -36.82 4.34
C TYR A 15 -12.52 -38.33 4.09
N ASN A 16 -12.66 -38.77 2.85
CA ASN A 16 -12.54 -40.19 2.53
C ASN A 16 -11.10 -40.71 2.69
N ALA A 17 -10.09 -39.85 2.54
CA ALA A 17 -8.68 -40.22 2.74
C ALA A 17 -8.25 -40.09 4.21
N LEU A 18 -8.89 -39.23 5.00
CA LEU A 18 -8.53 -38.92 6.38
C LEU A 18 -8.30 -40.15 7.29
N PRO A 19 -9.14 -41.22 7.26
CA PRO A 19 -8.93 -42.40 8.11
C PRO A 19 -7.57 -43.08 7.91
N GLU A 20 -7.02 -43.04 6.69
CA GLU A 20 -5.70 -43.62 6.38
C GLU A 20 -4.60 -42.92 7.17
N TYR A 21 -4.66 -41.58 7.24
CA TYR A 21 -3.66 -40.75 7.93
C TYR A 21 -3.86 -40.76 9.44
N GLN A 22 -5.11 -40.86 9.92
CA GLN A 22 -5.42 -41.04 11.33
C GLN A 22 -4.80 -42.31 11.92
N ALA A 23 -4.74 -43.39 11.12
CA ALA A 23 -4.15 -44.66 11.53
C ALA A 23 -2.62 -44.66 11.58
N MET A 24 -1.95 -43.67 10.96
CA MET A 24 -0.48 -43.59 10.91
C MET A 24 0.11 -43.23 12.28
N SER A 25 1.28 -43.76 12.58
CA SER A 25 2.14 -43.24 13.66
C SER A 25 2.67 -41.84 13.32
N ASP A 26 3.19 -41.13 14.33
CA ASP A 26 3.78 -39.80 14.13
C ASP A 26 4.91 -39.82 13.10
N ALA A 27 5.80 -40.82 13.19
CA ALA A 27 6.91 -40.97 12.26
C ALA A 27 6.44 -41.25 10.82
N GLU A 28 5.41 -42.07 10.65
CA GLU A 28 4.81 -42.34 9.33
C GLU A 28 4.17 -41.09 8.75
N LEU A 29 3.43 -40.31 9.56
CA LEU A 29 2.78 -39.08 9.10
C LEU A 29 3.80 -38.01 8.71
N GLN A 30 4.86 -37.82 9.50
CA GLN A 30 5.97 -36.91 9.18
C GLN A 30 6.69 -37.33 7.89
N SER A 31 6.84 -38.64 7.65
CA SER A 31 7.47 -39.13 6.43
C SER A 31 6.66 -38.84 5.15
N GLN A 32 5.34 -38.57 5.27
CA GLN A 32 4.48 -38.25 4.13
C GLN A 32 4.95 -37.00 3.39
N THR A 33 5.54 -36.02 4.07
CA THR A 33 6.12 -34.82 3.43
C THR A 33 7.09 -35.21 2.33
N LYS A 34 8.02 -36.14 2.60
CA LYS A 34 9.01 -36.57 1.60
C LYS A 34 8.36 -37.42 0.51
N ILE A 35 7.38 -38.26 0.85
CA ILE A 35 6.62 -39.07 -0.12
C ILE A 35 5.89 -38.16 -1.11
N PHE A 36 5.24 -37.10 -0.63
CA PHE A 36 4.56 -36.14 -1.49
C PHE A 36 5.53 -35.36 -2.36
N GLN A 37 6.66 -34.89 -1.82
CA GLN A 37 7.71 -34.22 -2.60
C GLN A 37 8.23 -35.12 -3.74
N VAL A 38 8.58 -36.38 -3.44
CA VAL A 38 9.04 -37.34 -4.46
C VAL A 38 7.95 -37.61 -5.50
N ALA A 39 6.69 -37.67 -5.09
CA ALA A 39 5.58 -37.85 -6.03
C ALA A 39 5.39 -36.64 -6.96
N LEU A 40 5.61 -35.42 -6.47
CA LEU A 40 5.58 -34.18 -7.25
C LEU A 40 6.78 -34.09 -8.20
N GLU A 41 7.98 -34.46 -7.75
CA GLU A 41 9.19 -34.58 -8.58
C GLU A 41 8.98 -35.59 -9.71
N ASN A 42 8.28 -36.69 -9.46
CA ASN A 42 7.89 -37.71 -10.45
C ASN A 42 6.72 -37.30 -11.37
N GLY A 43 6.32 -36.03 -11.38
CA GLY A 43 5.36 -35.47 -12.33
C GLY A 43 3.89 -35.54 -11.91
N LYS A 44 3.55 -35.99 -10.68
CA LYS A 44 2.19 -35.80 -10.16
C LYS A 44 1.94 -34.31 -9.91
N THR A 45 0.69 -33.89 -10.07
CA THR A 45 0.30 -32.50 -9.80
C THR A 45 -0.23 -32.34 -8.37
N LEU A 46 -0.04 -31.15 -7.77
CA LEU A 46 -0.64 -30.82 -6.46
C LEU A 46 -2.15 -31.11 -6.42
N LYS A 47 -2.87 -30.81 -7.51
CA LYS A 47 -4.31 -31.03 -7.60
C LYS A 47 -4.70 -32.51 -7.49
N GLN A 48 -3.87 -33.44 -7.98
CA GLN A 48 -4.11 -34.87 -7.87
C GLN A 48 -3.85 -35.37 -6.45
N LEU A 49 -2.81 -34.85 -5.79
CA LEU A 49 -2.43 -35.20 -4.43
C LEU A 49 -3.21 -34.45 -3.35
N LEU A 50 -3.95 -33.40 -3.72
CA LEU A 50 -4.65 -32.51 -2.80
C LEU A 50 -5.46 -33.24 -1.71
N PRO A 51 -6.28 -34.27 -2.00
CA PRO A 51 -7.02 -34.98 -0.96
C PRO A 51 -6.13 -35.61 0.12
N ALA A 52 -5.03 -36.25 -0.30
CA ALA A 52 -4.06 -36.90 0.57
C ALA A 52 -3.26 -35.87 1.39
N ILE A 53 -2.78 -34.81 0.72
CA ILE A 53 -2.02 -33.72 1.35
C ILE A 53 -2.86 -33.05 2.44
N PHE A 54 -4.12 -32.71 2.14
CA PHE A 54 -4.99 -32.06 3.13
C PHE A 54 -5.35 -33.02 4.28
N ALA A 55 -5.59 -34.30 4.01
CA ALA A 55 -5.84 -35.29 5.06
C ALA A 55 -4.66 -35.41 6.02
N ALA A 56 -3.42 -35.41 5.52
CA ALA A 56 -2.21 -35.43 6.34
C ALA A 56 -2.11 -34.19 7.25
N VAL A 57 -2.39 -33.00 6.71
CA VAL A 57 -2.34 -31.74 7.49
C VAL A 57 -3.45 -31.68 8.53
N ILE A 58 -4.68 -32.09 8.20
CA ILE A 58 -5.80 -32.14 9.16
C ILE A 58 -5.42 -33.00 10.37
N GLU A 59 -4.79 -34.15 10.13
CA GLU A 59 -4.34 -35.02 11.21
C GLU A 59 -3.16 -34.41 12.00
N ALA A 60 -2.23 -33.72 11.31
CA ALA A 60 -1.15 -33.01 11.98
C ALA A 60 -1.67 -31.85 12.86
N ASP A 61 -2.64 -31.07 12.38
CA ASP A 61 -3.32 -30.02 13.13
C ASP A 61 -3.97 -30.61 14.40
N ARG A 62 -4.64 -31.77 14.27
CA ARG A 62 -5.26 -32.48 15.40
C ARG A 62 -4.22 -32.91 16.44
N ARG A 63 -3.07 -33.46 16.03
CA ARG A 63 -2.03 -33.96 16.95
C ARG A 63 -1.24 -32.84 17.62
N VAL A 64 -0.87 -31.82 16.86
CA VAL A 64 0.05 -30.76 17.31
C VAL A 64 -0.71 -29.64 18.01
N LEU A 65 -1.86 -29.22 17.48
CA LEU A 65 -2.64 -28.10 18.02
C LEU A 65 -3.82 -28.56 18.88
N GLY A 66 -4.18 -29.85 18.82
CA GLY A 66 -5.41 -30.35 19.44
C GLY A 66 -6.68 -29.89 18.71
N MET A 67 -6.55 -29.35 17.49
CA MET A 67 -7.65 -28.79 16.72
C MET A 67 -7.83 -29.60 15.43
N GLU A 68 -8.99 -30.23 15.27
CA GLU A 68 -9.35 -30.91 14.02
C GLU A 68 -10.15 -29.97 13.12
N PRO A 69 -9.65 -29.63 11.91
CA PRO A 69 -10.39 -28.77 10.99
C PRO A 69 -11.80 -29.30 10.65
N TYR A 70 -12.82 -28.45 10.85
CA TYR A 70 -14.20 -28.73 10.46
C TYR A 70 -14.37 -28.81 8.94
N TYR A 71 -15.46 -29.44 8.49
CA TYR A 71 -15.74 -29.60 7.06
C TYR A 71 -15.76 -28.26 6.30
N VAL A 72 -16.31 -27.22 6.92
CA VAL A 72 -16.36 -25.86 6.36
C VAL A 72 -14.96 -25.22 6.28
N GLN A 73 -14.09 -25.50 7.25
CA GLN A 73 -12.71 -25.03 7.24
C GLN A 73 -11.90 -25.69 6.12
N VAL A 74 -12.05 -27.02 5.95
CA VAL A 74 -11.43 -27.75 4.83
C VAL A 74 -11.95 -27.23 3.48
N LEU A 75 -13.26 -26.92 3.38
CA LEU A 75 -13.85 -26.28 2.20
C LEU A 75 -13.21 -24.91 1.90
N GLY A 76 -12.98 -24.09 2.93
CA GLY A 76 -12.24 -22.83 2.85
C GLY A 76 -10.81 -23.02 2.37
N GLY A 77 -10.09 -24.00 2.91
CA GLY A 77 -8.70 -24.30 2.51
C GLY A 77 -8.61 -24.72 1.05
N VAL A 78 -9.58 -25.47 0.55
CA VAL A 78 -9.68 -25.82 -0.87
C VAL A 78 -9.94 -24.57 -1.71
N ALA A 79 -10.79 -23.64 -1.27
CA ALA A 79 -11.03 -22.39 -1.98
C ALA A 79 -9.76 -21.53 -2.09
N LEU A 80 -8.98 -21.43 -1.00
CA LEU A 80 -7.69 -20.74 -0.95
C LEU A 80 -6.65 -21.39 -1.87
N PHE A 81 -6.52 -22.72 -1.84
CA PHE A 81 -5.66 -23.47 -2.77
C PHE A 81 -5.97 -23.15 -4.24
N PHE A 82 -7.25 -22.89 -4.56
CA PHE A 82 -7.66 -22.50 -5.90
C PHE A 82 -7.46 -21.02 -6.26
N GLY A 83 -6.80 -20.22 -5.42
CA GLY A 83 -6.47 -18.82 -5.70
C GLY A 83 -7.72 -17.93 -5.67
N ASN A 84 -8.58 -18.11 -4.67
CA ASN A 84 -9.78 -17.30 -4.48
C ASN A 84 -9.74 -16.63 -3.10
N VAL A 85 -10.66 -15.69 -2.89
CA VAL A 85 -10.99 -15.18 -1.56
C VAL A 85 -11.96 -16.15 -0.89
N ALA A 86 -11.60 -16.67 0.28
CA ALA A 86 -12.52 -17.43 1.13
C ALA A 86 -13.19 -16.48 2.13
N GLU A 87 -14.49 -16.22 1.95
CA GLU A 87 -15.26 -15.48 2.96
C GLU A 87 -15.65 -16.45 4.10
N ILE A 88 -14.92 -16.36 5.20
CA ILE A 88 -15.03 -17.19 6.40
C ILE A 88 -15.36 -16.24 7.56
N LYS A 89 -16.52 -16.42 8.19
CA LYS A 89 -16.98 -15.52 9.26
C LYS A 89 -16.00 -15.51 10.44
N THR A 90 -15.93 -14.39 11.14
CA THR A 90 -15.00 -14.22 12.25
C THR A 90 -15.32 -15.21 13.37
N GLY A 91 -14.31 -15.84 13.97
CA GLY A 91 -14.48 -16.93 14.94
C GLY A 91 -14.61 -18.34 14.34
N GLU A 92 -14.65 -18.50 13.01
CA GLU A 92 -14.69 -19.82 12.34
C GLU A 92 -13.28 -20.41 12.13
N GLY A 93 -12.22 -19.84 12.73
CA GLY A 93 -10.85 -20.38 12.67
C GLY A 93 -10.12 -20.14 11.34
N LYS A 94 -10.08 -18.90 10.84
CA LYS A 94 -9.39 -18.50 9.60
C LYS A 94 -7.91 -18.94 9.57
N THR A 95 -7.19 -18.72 10.67
CA THR A 95 -5.76 -19.05 10.78
C THR A 95 -5.51 -20.56 10.57
N LEU A 96 -6.35 -21.42 11.15
CA LEU A 96 -6.27 -22.88 10.96
C LEU A 96 -6.55 -23.27 9.50
N VAL A 97 -7.43 -22.55 8.80
CA VAL A 97 -7.74 -22.84 7.39
C VAL A 97 -6.52 -22.63 6.48
N ALA A 98 -5.61 -21.73 6.84
CA ALA A 98 -4.43 -21.42 6.05
C ALA A 98 -3.35 -22.53 6.09
N THR A 99 -3.37 -23.43 7.10
CA THR A 99 -2.38 -24.51 7.24
C THR A 99 -2.36 -25.41 5.99
N MET A 100 -3.53 -25.86 5.56
CA MET A 100 -3.72 -26.77 4.44
C MET A 100 -3.15 -26.26 3.10
N PRO A 101 -3.55 -25.08 2.57
CA PRO A 101 -3.01 -24.59 1.30
C PRO A 101 -1.53 -24.19 1.39
N LEU A 102 -1.05 -23.66 2.52
CA LEU A 102 0.37 -23.30 2.68
C LEU A 102 1.27 -24.53 2.66
N TYR A 103 0.91 -25.58 3.41
CA TYR A 103 1.64 -26.85 3.38
C TYR A 103 1.65 -27.44 1.96
N ALA A 104 0.49 -27.48 1.30
CA ALA A 104 0.40 -28.02 -0.06
C ALA A 104 1.32 -27.30 -1.05
N HIS A 105 1.38 -25.97 -1.02
CA HIS A 105 2.26 -25.20 -1.90
C HIS A 105 3.74 -25.31 -1.52
N ALA A 106 4.06 -25.41 -0.23
CA ALA A 106 5.42 -25.60 0.26
C ALA A 106 6.03 -26.95 -0.17
N LEU A 107 5.20 -27.99 -0.36
CA LEU A 107 5.65 -29.30 -0.87
C LEU A 107 6.26 -29.26 -2.29
N LEU A 108 6.07 -28.19 -3.06
CA LEU A 108 6.75 -28.02 -4.35
C LEU A 108 8.26 -27.82 -4.20
N GLY A 109 8.77 -27.56 -2.98
CA GLY A 109 10.18 -27.23 -2.73
C GLY A 109 10.58 -25.84 -3.24
N VAL A 110 9.63 -25.07 -3.75
CA VAL A 110 9.84 -23.69 -4.22
C VAL A 110 9.58 -22.74 -3.06
N LYS A 111 10.56 -21.89 -2.75
CA LYS A 111 10.46 -20.86 -1.71
C LYS A 111 9.53 -19.71 -2.14
N GLY A 112 9.18 -18.85 -1.20
CA GLY A 112 8.28 -17.72 -1.44
C GLY A 112 6.80 -18.08 -1.29
N ASN A 113 6.48 -18.92 -0.30
CA ASN A 113 5.12 -19.16 0.17
C ASN A 113 4.87 -18.31 1.41
N PHE A 114 3.87 -17.43 1.37
CA PHE A 114 3.65 -16.42 2.40
C PHE A 114 2.26 -16.52 3.03
N LEU A 115 2.21 -16.38 4.35
CA LEU A 115 1.05 -15.83 5.04
C LEU A 115 1.31 -14.35 5.32
N ILE A 116 0.44 -13.49 4.81
CA ILE A 116 0.55 -12.04 4.98
C ILE A 116 -0.53 -11.57 5.95
N THR A 117 -0.13 -10.87 7.01
CA THR A 117 -1.03 -10.31 8.04
C THR A 117 -1.01 -8.78 8.02
N ALA A 118 -2.00 -8.17 8.69
CA ALA A 118 -2.09 -6.71 8.82
C ALA A 118 -1.07 -6.11 9.80
N ASN A 119 -0.63 -6.87 10.79
CA ASN A 119 0.34 -6.41 11.78
C ASN A 119 1.27 -7.53 12.26
N GLU A 120 2.36 -7.12 12.89
CA GLU A 120 3.44 -8.01 13.30
C GLU A 120 3.06 -8.93 14.46
N TYR A 121 2.21 -8.46 15.37
CA TYR A 121 1.69 -9.30 16.46
C TYR A 121 0.99 -10.54 15.91
N LEU A 122 0.13 -10.37 14.90
CA LEU A 122 -0.57 -11.47 14.24
C LEU A 122 0.40 -12.37 13.48
N ALA A 123 1.36 -11.80 12.74
CA ALA A 123 2.39 -12.59 12.05
C ALA A 123 3.18 -13.47 13.04
N ARG A 124 3.54 -12.90 14.18
CA ARG A 124 4.29 -13.59 15.24
C ARG A 124 3.46 -14.68 15.92
N ARG A 125 2.23 -14.35 16.36
CA ARG A 125 1.31 -15.29 17.02
C ARG A 125 1.04 -16.49 16.10
N ASP A 126 0.56 -16.21 14.89
CA ASP A 126 0.13 -17.26 13.96
C ASP A 126 1.33 -18.05 13.44
N GLY A 127 2.47 -17.40 13.23
CA GLY A 127 3.71 -18.05 12.83
C GLY A 127 4.31 -18.95 13.92
N MET A 128 4.11 -18.63 15.20
CA MET A 128 4.52 -19.50 16.31
C MET A 128 3.56 -20.66 16.50
N GLU A 129 2.25 -20.40 16.52
CA GLU A 129 1.22 -21.41 16.76
C GLU A 129 1.08 -22.37 15.58
N MET A 130 0.69 -21.88 14.40
CA MET A 130 0.51 -22.74 13.21
C MET A 130 1.84 -23.24 12.68
N GLY A 131 2.92 -22.46 12.83
CA GLY A 131 4.25 -22.87 12.41
C GLY A 131 4.76 -24.12 13.13
N ALA A 132 4.23 -24.45 14.31
CA ALA A 132 4.54 -25.69 14.99
C ALA A 132 4.14 -26.92 14.15
N VAL A 133 3.00 -26.86 13.45
CA VAL A 133 2.50 -27.95 12.58
C VAL A 133 3.44 -28.17 11.40
N PHE A 134 3.84 -27.10 10.73
CA PHE A 134 4.75 -27.19 9.58
C PHE A 134 6.12 -27.73 9.98
N LYS A 135 6.67 -27.25 11.11
CA LYS A 135 7.93 -27.75 11.67
C LYS A 135 7.83 -29.22 12.04
N TRP A 136 6.72 -29.63 12.65
CA TRP A 136 6.46 -31.02 12.98
C TRP A 136 6.40 -31.91 11.74
N LEU A 137 5.82 -31.43 10.64
CA LEU A 137 5.81 -32.08 9.33
C LEU A 137 7.14 -31.96 8.55
N GLY A 138 8.19 -31.38 9.14
CA GLY A 138 9.53 -31.31 8.53
C GLY A 138 9.76 -30.16 7.55
N LEU A 139 8.91 -29.11 7.59
CA LEU A 139 9.12 -27.87 6.82
C LEU A 139 9.72 -26.76 7.69
N THR A 140 10.38 -25.81 7.03
CA THR A 140 10.95 -24.63 7.68
C THR A 140 9.97 -23.47 7.68
N VAL A 141 9.91 -22.73 8.80
CA VAL A 141 9.02 -21.56 8.96
C VAL A 141 9.83 -20.35 9.38
N GLY A 142 9.69 -19.27 8.62
CA GLY A 142 10.25 -17.96 8.90
C GLY A 142 9.18 -17.01 9.42
N ILE A 143 9.50 -16.22 10.44
CA ILE A 143 8.61 -15.19 11.01
C ILE A 143 9.33 -13.86 10.93
N GLY A 144 8.79 -12.92 10.15
CA GLY A 144 9.32 -11.56 10.04
C GLY A 144 8.96 -10.76 11.28
N THR A 145 9.95 -10.48 12.13
CA THR A 145 9.87 -9.58 13.29
C THR A 145 10.68 -8.31 13.04
N GLU A 146 10.64 -7.32 13.95
CA GLU A 146 11.38 -6.06 13.80
C GLU A 146 12.91 -6.26 13.71
N GLU A 147 13.53 -5.34 12.95
CA GLU A 147 14.97 -5.15 12.75
C GLU A 147 15.81 -6.41 12.47
N LEU A 148 15.50 -7.07 11.36
CA LEU A 148 16.38 -8.14 10.85
C LEU A 148 17.57 -7.58 10.06
N ASP A 149 18.77 -8.00 10.44
CA ASP A 149 19.97 -7.83 9.62
C ASP A 149 19.86 -8.65 8.32
N TYR A 150 20.79 -8.41 7.38
CA TYR A 150 20.79 -9.09 6.09
C TYR A 150 20.83 -10.64 6.19
N GLN A 151 21.64 -11.20 7.10
CA GLN A 151 21.76 -12.65 7.24
C GLN A 151 20.46 -13.27 7.78
N GLN A 152 19.83 -12.58 8.72
CA GLN A 152 18.52 -12.96 9.28
C GLN A 152 17.43 -12.87 8.21
N LYS A 153 17.42 -11.83 7.36
CA LYS A 153 16.48 -11.75 6.23
C LYS A 153 16.70 -12.88 5.22
N ALA A 154 17.94 -13.20 4.88
CA ALA A 154 18.24 -14.30 3.97
C ALA A 154 17.68 -15.63 4.50
N LYS A 155 17.87 -15.90 5.80
CA LYS A 155 17.29 -17.08 6.47
C LYS A 155 15.75 -17.03 6.53
N LEU A 156 15.17 -15.85 6.74
CA LEU A 156 13.72 -15.66 6.75
C LEU A 156 13.11 -16.07 5.40
N TYR A 157 13.61 -15.53 4.30
CA TYR A 157 13.05 -15.74 2.97
C TYR A 157 13.45 -17.08 2.32
N ASP A 158 14.46 -17.76 2.86
CA ASP A 158 14.80 -19.15 2.50
C ASP A 158 13.94 -20.19 3.25
N ALA A 159 13.04 -19.78 4.16
CA ALA A 159 12.08 -20.71 4.75
C ALA A 159 11.04 -21.20 3.72
N ASP A 160 10.53 -22.41 3.90
CA ASP A 160 9.48 -22.99 3.05
C ASP A 160 8.19 -22.18 3.14
N ILE A 161 7.87 -21.67 4.33
CA ILE A 161 6.71 -20.83 4.63
C ILE A 161 7.17 -19.60 5.42
N VAL A 162 6.73 -18.42 5.01
CA VAL A 162 7.08 -17.13 5.62
C VAL A 162 5.84 -16.42 6.14
N TYR A 163 5.88 -16.00 7.41
CA TYR A 163 4.88 -15.13 8.03
C TYR A 163 5.45 -13.71 8.06
N ALA A 164 4.74 -12.75 7.47
CA ALA A 164 5.19 -11.35 7.43
C ALA A 164 4.01 -10.38 7.30
N THR A 165 4.25 -9.10 7.57
CA THR A 165 3.30 -8.03 7.23
C THR A 165 3.42 -7.63 5.78
N HIS A 166 2.35 -7.07 5.21
CA HIS A 166 2.36 -6.53 3.85
C HIS A 166 3.39 -5.40 3.68
N SER A 167 3.54 -4.53 4.69
CA SER A 167 4.50 -3.43 4.69
C SER A 167 5.94 -3.95 4.69
N ARG A 168 6.25 -4.92 5.56
CA ARG A 168 7.59 -5.52 5.64
C ARG A 168 8.01 -6.15 4.32
N LEU A 169 7.14 -6.96 3.72
CA LEU A 169 7.42 -7.59 2.43
C LEU A 169 7.68 -6.54 1.34
N GLY A 170 6.90 -5.47 1.31
CA GLY A 170 7.06 -4.41 0.32
C GLY A 170 8.34 -3.60 0.52
N PHE A 171 8.70 -3.25 1.76
CA PHE A 171 9.96 -2.56 2.06
C PHE A 171 11.18 -3.43 1.79
N ASP A 172 11.18 -4.69 2.23
CA ASP A 172 12.29 -5.61 1.94
C ASP A 172 12.45 -5.81 0.42
N TYR A 173 11.35 -5.91 -0.34
CA TYR A 173 11.41 -5.89 -1.81
C TYR A 173 12.03 -4.61 -2.37
N LEU A 174 11.65 -3.43 -1.88
CA LEU A 174 12.22 -2.16 -2.37
C LEU A 174 13.71 -2.06 -2.04
N PHE A 175 14.12 -2.36 -0.80
CA PHE A 175 15.52 -2.31 -0.36
C PHE A 175 16.41 -3.29 -1.12
N ASP A 176 15.93 -4.49 -1.40
CA ASP A 176 16.68 -5.48 -2.19
C ASP A 176 17.02 -4.97 -3.59
N ASN A 177 16.12 -4.19 -4.19
CA ASN A 177 16.36 -3.63 -5.52
C ASN A 177 17.29 -2.40 -5.50
N LEU A 178 17.63 -1.88 -4.33
CA LEU A 178 18.66 -0.85 -4.11
C LEU A 178 20.04 -1.43 -3.79
N GLY A 179 20.13 -2.71 -3.41
CA GLY A 179 21.41 -3.35 -3.06
C GLY A 179 22.43 -3.35 -4.20
N THR A 180 23.71 -3.17 -3.89
CA THR A 180 24.82 -3.10 -4.87
C THR A 180 25.35 -4.47 -5.28
N GLU A 181 24.95 -5.53 -4.57
CA GLU A 181 25.36 -6.91 -4.81
C GLU A 181 24.16 -7.84 -4.96
N ILE A 182 24.30 -8.88 -5.79
CA ILE A 182 23.25 -9.91 -5.95
C ILE A 182 22.94 -10.60 -4.63
N GLY A 183 23.98 -10.84 -3.81
CA GLY A 183 23.82 -11.45 -2.50
C GLY A 183 22.77 -10.71 -1.66
N GLN A 184 22.73 -9.39 -1.74
CA GLN A 184 21.84 -8.55 -0.96
C GLN A 184 20.34 -8.71 -1.30
N GLN A 185 19.99 -9.41 -2.40
CA GLN A 185 18.60 -9.66 -2.81
C GLN A 185 18.03 -10.93 -2.18
N VAL A 186 17.22 -10.78 -1.12
CA VAL A 186 16.65 -11.89 -0.35
C VAL A 186 15.19 -12.22 -0.77
N VAL A 187 14.41 -11.23 -1.19
CA VAL A 187 13.03 -11.30 -1.68
C VAL A 187 13.02 -11.47 -3.20
N THR A 188 13.37 -12.67 -3.66
CA THR A 188 13.48 -12.96 -5.10
C THR A 188 12.35 -13.84 -5.64
N ARG A 189 11.60 -14.52 -4.77
CA ARG A 189 10.64 -15.56 -5.15
C ARG A 189 9.23 -15.24 -4.63
N PHE A 190 8.27 -15.21 -5.55
CA PHE A 190 6.87 -14.91 -5.29
C PHE A 190 6.00 -16.07 -5.78
N ASN A 191 5.90 -17.15 -5.01
CA ASN A 191 5.19 -18.36 -5.42
C ASN A 191 3.71 -18.30 -5.06
N PHE A 192 3.39 -18.33 -3.77
CA PHE A 192 2.03 -18.37 -3.27
C PHE A 192 1.86 -17.43 -2.07
N ALA A 193 0.82 -16.61 -2.08
CA ALA A 193 0.47 -15.75 -0.95
C ALA A 193 -0.97 -16.01 -0.49
N VAL A 194 -1.15 -16.18 0.81
CA VAL A 194 -2.44 -16.11 1.49
C VAL A 194 -2.45 -14.84 2.32
N ILE A 195 -3.32 -13.90 1.95
CA ILE A 195 -3.51 -12.66 2.71
C ILE A 195 -4.64 -12.86 3.73
N ASP A 196 -4.32 -12.73 5.02
CA ASP A 196 -5.32 -12.62 6.06
C ASP A 196 -5.95 -11.22 6.06
N GLU A 197 -7.24 -11.14 6.34
CA GLU A 197 -8.03 -9.91 6.23
C GLU A 197 -7.77 -9.19 4.90
N ILE A 198 -7.85 -9.94 3.79
CA ILE A 198 -7.49 -9.45 2.44
C ILE A 198 -8.22 -8.17 2.02
N ASP A 199 -9.41 -7.93 2.55
CA ASP A 199 -10.18 -6.71 2.36
C ASP A 199 -9.55 -5.49 3.06
N ALA A 200 -8.86 -5.67 4.19
CA ALA A 200 -7.99 -4.63 4.76
C ALA A 200 -6.89 -4.25 3.78
N VAL A 201 -6.11 -5.25 3.37
CA VAL A 201 -4.85 -5.01 2.67
C VAL A 201 -5.08 -4.53 1.24
N LEU A 202 -6.06 -5.12 0.54
CA LEU A 202 -6.31 -4.84 -0.87
C LEU A 202 -7.44 -3.84 -1.13
N LEU A 203 -8.24 -3.46 -0.13
CA LEU A 203 -9.28 -2.43 -0.32
C LEU A 203 -9.05 -1.22 0.59
N ASP A 204 -8.84 -1.41 1.89
CA ASP A 204 -8.65 -0.27 2.81
C ASP A 204 -7.28 0.39 2.60
N GLU A 205 -6.21 -0.40 2.65
CA GLU A 205 -4.83 0.11 2.58
C GLU A 205 -4.27 0.24 1.16
N ALA A 206 -5.01 -0.22 0.15
CA ALA A 206 -4.56 -0.20 -1.24
C ALA A 206 -4.42 1.21 -1.84
N GLN A 207 -4.90 2.25 -1.14
CA GLN A 207 -4.72 3.64 -1.56
C GLN A 207 -3.31 4.17 -1.32
N THR A 208 -2.58 3.59 -0.36
CA THR A 208 -1.25 4.07 0.03
C THR A 208 -0.16 3.27 -0.68
N SER A 209 0.80 3.95 -1.30
CA SER A 209 1.99 3.30 -1.86
C SER A 209 3.10 3.28 -0.83
N LEU A 210 3.92 2.23 -0.86
CA LEU A 210 5.16 2.17 -0.07
C LEU A 210 6.24 2.97 -0.79
N ILE A 211 6.91 3.83 -0.05
CA ILE A 211 7.92 4.75 -0.57
C ILE A 211 9.18 4.63 0.29
N VAL A 212 10.33 4.46 -0.36
CA VAL A 212 11.64 4.55 0.29
C VAL A 212 12.24 5.90 -0.02
N SER A 213 12.50 6.69 1.03
CA SER A 213 13.17 7.98 0.95
C SER A 213 14.69 7.85 1.09
N GLY A 214 15.42 8.68 0.35
CA GLY A 214 16.88 8.76 0.35
C GLY A 214 17.39 10.09 0.92
N ALA A 215 18.55 10.51 0.42
CA ALA A 215 19.19 11.75 0.85
C ALA A 215 18.30 12.99 0.59
N PRO A 216 18.45 14.06 1.39
CA PRO A 216 17.74 15.31 1.16
C PRO A 216 18.01 15.90 -0.22
N LYS A 217 16.99 16.48 -0.83
CA LYS A 217 17.11 17.33 -2.01
C LYS A 217 17.56 18.74 -1.62
N VAL A 218 18.00 19.50 -2.62
CA VAL A 218 18.08 20.96 -2.50
C VAL A 218 16.65 21.46 -2.36
N GLN A 219 16.41 22.28 -1.32
CA GLN A 219 15.08 22.84 -1.08
C GLN A 219 14.79 23.87 -2.16
N SER A 220 13.58 23.83 -2.74
CA SER A 220 13.15 24.81 -3.73
C SER A 220 12.66 26.07 -3.02
N ASP A 221 13.14 27.23 -3.48
CA ASP A 221 12.66 28.55 -3.01
C ASP A 221 11.24 28.85 -3.53
N LEU A 222 10.72 28.02 -4.45
CA LEU A 222 9.43 28.22 -5.11
C LEU A 222 8.23 28.01 -4.17
N TYR A 223 8.38 27.33 -3.02
CA TYR A 223 7.28 27.17 -2.07
C TYR A 223 6.80 28.52 -1.52
N GLU A 224 7.72 29.36 -1.06
CA GLU A 224 7.40 30.68 -0.51
C GLU A 224 6.82 31.60 -1.60
N ILE A 225 7.46 31.62 -2.77
CA ILE A 225 7.01 32.44 -3.92
C ILE A 225 5.60 32.02 -4.35
N SER A 226 5.33 30.72 -4.43
CA SER A 226 4.02 30.20 -4.84
C SER A 226 2.93 30.47 -3.80
N ASN A 227 3.25 30.36 -2.51
CA ASN A 227 2.31 30.71 -1.43
C ASN A 227 2.03 32.23 -1.41
N TRP A 228 3.05 33.06 -1.66
CA TRP A 228 2.86 34.50 -1.80
C TRP A 228 1.98 34.85 -2.99
N PHE A 229 2.17 34.19 -4.13
CA PHE A 229 1.28 34.33 -5.28
C PHE A 229 -0.15 33.92 -4.94
N PHE A 230 -0.36 32.78 -4.25
CA PHE A 230 -1.68 32.33 -3.82
C PHE A 230 -2.43 33.41 -3.01
N ASN A 231 -1.75 34.12 -2.11
CA ASN A 231 -2.36 35.19 -1.32
C ASN A 231 -2.90 36.38 -2.14
N ASN A 232 -2.53 36.49 -3.42
CA ASN A 232 -3.05 37.49 -4.35
C ASN A 232 -4.24 36.98 -5.18
N LEU A 233 -4.64 35.72 -5.01
CA LEU A 233 -5.76 35.12 -5.74
C LEU A 233 -7.10 35.42 -5.10
N THR A 234 -8.15 35.31 -5.91
CA THR A 234 -9.55 35.43 -5.54
C THR A 234 -10.32 34.21 -6.00
N GLU A 235 -11.56 34.01 -5.52
CA GLU A 235 -12.38 32.84 -5.86
C GLU A 235 -12.66 32.67 -7.37
N VAL A 236 -12.47 33.71 -8.19
CA VAL A 236 -12.62 33.61 -9.66
C VAL A 236 -11.37 33.07 -10.36
N ASP A 237 -10.23 33.04 -9.67
CA ASP A 237 -8.94 32.62 -10.23
C ASP A 237 -8.76 31.08 -10.17
N TYR A 238 -9.64 30.36 -9.48
CA TYR A 238 -9.61 28.90 -9.38
C TYR A 238 -11.01 28.31 -9.33
N GLU A 239 -11.12 27.04 -9.66
CA GLU A 239 -12.36 26.27 -9.64
C GLU A 239 -12.23 25.08 -8.69
N LEU A 240 -13.32 24.76 -8.01
CA LEU A 240 -13.46 23.60 -7.14
C LEU A 240 -14.38 22.57 -7.79
N SER A 241 -14.06 21.30 -7.60
CA SER A 241 -14.97 20.21 -7.97
C SER A 241 -16.25 20.23 -7.13
N ASP A 242 -17.34 19.67 -7.66
CA ASP A 242 -18.64 19.56 -6.97
C ASP A 242 -18.56 18.85 -5.59
N ASP A 243 -17.51 18.06 -5.37
CA ASP A 243 -17.23 17.33 -4.14
C ASP A 243 -16.18 18.02 -3.24
N GLU A 244 -15.70 19.21 -3.65
CA GLU A 244 -14.70 20.04 -2.94
C GLU A 244 -13.37 19.34 -2.65
N ARG A 245 -13.05 18.27 -3.38
CA ARG A 245 -11.81 17.49 -3.17
C ARG A 245 -10.72 17.76 -4.19
N SER A 246 -11.03 18.45 -5.27
CA SER A 246 -10.08 18.82 -6.32
C SER A 246 -10.19 20.30 -6.61
N VAL A 247 -9.05 20.93 -6.86
CA VAL A 247 -8.95 22.36 -7.20
C VAL A 247 -8.00 22.53 -8.37
N TRP A 248 -8.33 23.44 -9.29
CA TRP A 248 -7.49 23.82 -10.42
C TRP A 248 -7.61 25.31 -10.71
N TYR A 249 -6.64 25.87 -11.42
CA TYR A 249 -6.69 27.27 -11.86
C TYR A 249 -7.74 27.45 -12.96
N SER A 250 -8.52 28.52 -12.88
CA SER A 250 -9.41 28.93 -13.98
C SER A 250 -8.58 29.55 -15.12
N ASP A 251 -9.19 29.76 -16.29
CA ASP A 251 -8.51 30.43 -17.41
C ASP A 251 -7.98 31.82 -16.99
N LEU A 252 -8.74 32.56 -16.16
CA LEU A 252 -8.32 33.85 -15.59
C LEU A 252 -7.14 33.69 -14.63
N GLY A 253 -7.14 32.65 -13.80
CA GLY A 253 -6.02 32.31 -12.92
C GLY A 253 -4.76 32.01 -13.72
N LEU A 254 -4.86 31.27 -14.82
CA LEU A 254 -3.74 30.96 -15.72
C LEU A 254 -3.17 32.22 -16.39
N GLU A 255 -4.03 33.11 -16.89
CA GLU A 255 -3.59 34.41 -17.42
C GLU A 255 -2.88 35.25 -16.36
N LYS A 256 -3.39 35.23 -15.12
CA LYS A 256 -2.79 35.95 -13.99
C LYS A 256 -1.42 35.37 -13.61
N ILE A 257 -1.25 34.05 -13.67
CA ILE A 257 0.06 33.40 -13.48
C ILE A 257 1.05 33.88 -14.55
N ASN A 258 0.68 33.79 -15.82
CA ASN A 258 1.54 34.19 -16.94
C ASN A 258 2.00 35.66 -16.81
N ASN A 259 1.07 36.56 -16.48
CA ASN A 259 1.37 37.98 -16.28
C ASN A 259 2.23 38.26 -15.04
N TYR A 260 2.03 37.53 -13.96
CA TYR A 260 2.74 37.76 -12.71
C TYR A 260 4.21 37.32 -12.78
N PHE A 261 4.47 36.18 -13.43
CA PHE A 261 5.81 35.62 -13.58
C PHE A 261 6.52 36.05 -14.88
N ASP A 262 5.86 36.85 -15.72
CA ASP A 262 6.36 37.31 -17.03
C ASP A 262 6.74 36.13 -17.95
N ILE A 263 5.81 35.19 -18.10
CA ILE A 263 5.99 33.98 -18.91
C ILE A 263 4.88 33.84 -19.95
N ASP A 264 5.23 33.35 -21.14
CA ASP A 264 4.28 33.19 -22.25
C ASP A 264 3.29 32.05 -22.00
N ASP A 265 3.79 30.91 -21.49
CA ASP A 265 3.01 29.71 -21.24
C ASP A 265 3.54 28.96 -20.02
N VAL A 266 2.78 29.00 -18.91
CA VAL A 266 3.08 28.25 -17.68
C VAL A 266 3.17 26.74 -17.89
N PHE A 267 2.61 26.19 -18.97
CA PHE A 267 2.67 24.77 -19.27
C PHE A 267 3.92 24.34 -20.02
N SER A 268 4.81 25.27 -20.36
CA SER A 268 6.08 24.95 -21.01
C SER A 268 6.95 24.03 -20.15
N ALA A 269 7.84 23.25 -20.78
CA ALA A 269 8.75 22.36 -20.06
C ALA A 269 9.68 23.11 -19.10
N ASP A 270 10.02 24.37 -19.44
CA ASP A 270 10.90 25.23 -18.66
C ASP A 270 10.23 25.74 -17.37
N HIS A 271 8.90 25.72 -17.31
CA HIS A 271 8.11 26.20 -16.16
C HIS A 271 7.41 25.07 -15.39
N PHE A 272 7.73 23.82 -15.69
CA PHE A 272 7.13 22.64 -15.06
C PHE A 272 7.25 22.66 -13.52
N GLU A 273 8.43 23.01 -13.00
CA GLU A 273 8.67 23.05 -11.55
C GLU A 273 7.87 24.19 -10.89
N LEU A 274 7.86 25.38 -11.50
CA LEU A 274 7.06 26.52 -11.03
C LEU A 274 5.57 26.16 -10.97
N TYR A 275 5.02 25.62 -12.06
CA TYR A 275 3.61 25.24 -12.12
C TYR A 275 3.25 24.17 -11.09
N THR A 276 4.15 23.23 -10.81
CA THR A 276 3.98 22.22 -9.77
C THR A 276 3.80 22.90 -8.40
N HIS A 277 4.69 23.82 -8.03
CA HIS A 277 4.63 24.51 -6.74
C HIS A 277 3.40 25.43 -6.62
N LEU A 278 2.97 26.06 -7.71
CA LEU A 278 1.73 26.82 -7.76
C LEU A 278 0.51 25.94 -7.44
N ILE A 279 0.39 24.77 -8.08
CA ILE A 279 -0.66 23.80 -7.75
C ILE A 279 -0.57 23.35 -6.29
N LEU A 280 0.62 23.05 -5.77
CA LEU A 280 0.79 22.62 -4.38
C LEU A 280 0.34 23.70 -3.40
N ALA A 281 0.69 24.97 -3.65
CA ALA A 281 0.23 26.10 -2.85
C ALA A 281 -1.30 26.26 -2.92
N LEU A 282 -1.90 26.14 -4.11
CA LEU A 282 -3.35 26.17 -4.29
C LEU A 282 -4.04 25.05 -3.50
N GLN A 283 -3.54 23.82 -3.59
CA GLN A 283 -4.07 22.66 -2.87
C GLN A 283 -3.92 22.80 -1.35
N ALA A 284 -2.74 23.20 -0.87
CA ALA A 284 -2.49 23.38 0.56
C ALA A 284 -3.38 24.47 1.17
N ASN A 285 -3.65 25.54 0.41
CA ASN A 285 -4.47 26.64 0.90
C ASN A 285 -5.97 26.35 0.83
N VAL A 286 -6.46 25.77 -0.27
CA VAL A 286 -7.89 25.58 -0.51
C VAL A 286 -8.42 24.24 0.02
N LEU A 287 -7.65 23.14 -0.11
CA LEU A 287 -8.13 21.79 0.21
C LEU A 287 -7.69 21.28 1.60
N LYS A 288 -6.82 22.01 2.31
CA LYS A 288 -6.24 21.55 3.58
C LYS A 288 -6.54 22.52 4.70
N GLU A 289 -7.38 22.08 5.63
CA GLU A 289 -7.87 22.90 6.73
C GLU A 289 -7.19 22.55 8.06
N LYS A 290 -6.71 23.59 8.76
CA LYS A 290 -6.14 23.45 10.10
C LYS A 290 -7.23 23.04 11.09
N GLY A 291 -6.96 22.02 11.90
CA GLY A 291 -7.89 21.44 12.86
C GLY A 291 -8.77 20.32 12.29
N HIS A 292 -8.81 20.16 10.96
CA HIS A 292 -9.48 19.05 10.28
C HIS A 292 -8.47 18.09 9.65
N ASP A 293 -7.65 18.56 8.71
CA ASP A 293 -6.65 17.77 7.99
C ASP A 293 -5.31 17.65 8.73
N TYR A 294 -4.94 18.68 9.49
CA TYR A 294 -3.67 18.74 10.21
C TYR A 294 -3.74 19.68 11.42
N LEU A 295 -2.74 19.60 12.29
CA LEU A 295 -2.49 20.51 13.40
C LEU A 295 -1.10 21.11 13.28
N VAL A 296 -0.87 22.21 13.96
CA VAL A 296 0.46 22.80 14.14
C VAL A 296 0.82 22.71 15.61
N GLU A 297 1.90 21.99 15.93
CA GLU A 297 2.43 21.84 17.28
C GLU A 297 3.95 21.83 17.22
N ASP A 298 4.59 22.45 18.21
CA ASP A 298 6.07 22.49 18.33
C ASP A 298 6.78 22.92 17.03
N ASP A 299 6.23 23.92 16.34
CA ASP A 299 6.74 24.43 15.05
C ASP A 299 6.78 23.38 13.93
N ALA A 300 5.83 22.45 13.93
CA ALA A 300 5.71 21.42 12.91
C ALA A 300 4.24 21.11 12.55
N VAL A 301 4.01 20.77 11.28
CA VAL A 301 2.71 20.26 10.79
C VAL A 301 2.56 18.78 11.16
N ILE A 302 1.49 18.45 11.89
CA ILE A 302 1.13 17.09 12.26
C ILE A 302 -0.18 16.73 11.56
N LEU A 303 -0.14 15.74 10.66
CA LEU A 303 -1.32 15.30 9.92
C LEU A 303 -2.33 14.62 10.86
N LEU A 304 -3.61 14.81 10.55
CA LEU A 304 -4.71 14.11 11.17
C LEU A 304 -5.24 13.02 10.24
N ASP A 305 -5.56 11.86 10.81
CA ASP A 305 -6.28 10.81 10.09
C ASP A 305 -7.72 11.24 9.84
N ASP A 306 -8.12 11.24 8.58
CA ASP A 306 -9.43 11.67 8.06
C ASP A 306 -10.62 10.92 8.70
N THR A 307 -10.39 9.71 9.20
CA THR A 307 -11.45 8.89 9.82
C THR A 307 -11.63 9.16 11.31
N ASN A 308 -10.55 9.55 12.00
CA ASN A 308 -10.53 9.45 13.45
C ASN A 308 -9.83 10.61 14.15
N GLY A 309 -9.25 11.57 13.42
CA GLY A 309 -8.58 12.74 13.97
C GLY A 309 -7.31 12.39 14.77
N ARG A 310 -6.72 11.21 14.58
CA ARG A 310 -5.46 10.84 15.22
C ARG A 310 -4.30 11.57 14.57
N LYS A 311 -3.35 11.98 15.39
CA LYS A 311 -2.06 12.50 14.95
C LYS A 311 -1.25 11.39 14.30
N LEU A 312 -0.99 11.52 13.01
CA LEU A 312 -0.14 10.61 12.24
C LEU A 312 1.34 10.98 12.43
N LYS A 313 1.88 10.63 13.61
CA LYS A 313 3.28 10.95 13.94
C LYS A 313 4.25 10.24 12.99
N GLY A 314 5.19 11.00 12.44
CA GLY A 314 6.18 10.49 11.50
C GLY A 314 5.67 10.29 10.07
N VAL A 315 4.39 10.57 9.81
CA VAL A 315 3.81 10.54 8.46
C VAL A 315 3.84 11.94 7.87
N LYS A 316 4.30 12.05 6.63
CA LYS A 316 4.28 13.28 5.85
C LYS A 316 3.54 13.05 4.55
N LEU A 317 2.88 14.10 4.05
CA LEU A 317 2.31 14.07 2.71
C LEU A 317 3.45 14.05 1.69
N THR A 318 3.21 13.34 0.58
CA THR A 318 4.20 13.15 -0.48
C THR A 318 4.13 14.28 -1.51
N ASN A 319 5.09 14.30 -2.44
CA ASN A 319 5.11 15.17 -3.61
C ASN A 319 5.11 16.68 -3.29
N GLY A 320 5.68 17.08 -2.14
CA GLY A 320 5.81 18.50 -1.78
C GLY A 320 4.59 19.11 -1.09
N LEU A 321 3.47 18.40 -0.99
CA LEU A 321 2.25 18.95 -0.39
C LEU A 321 2.42 19.23 1.12
N HIS A 322 3.23 18.43 1.82
CA HIS A 322 3.52 18.69 3.25
C HIS A 322 4.28 20.00 3.42
N GLN A 323 5.29 20.22 2.59
CA GLN A 323 6.09 21.45 2.54
C GLN A 323 5.23 22.67 2.21
N ALA A 324 4.29 22.55 1.28
CA ALA A 324 3.36 23.63 0.97
C ALA A 324 2.46 24.00 2.16
N ILE A 325 2.02 23.02 2.97
CA ILE A 325 1.28 23.29 4.22
C ILE A 325 2.20 23.93 5.27
N GLU A 326 3.45 23.47 5.38
CA GLU A 326 4.44 24.06 6.28
C GLU A 326 4.66 25.56 5.98
N VAL A 327 4.79 25.92 4.70
CA VAL A 327 4.90 27.33 4.27
C VAL A 327 3.59 28.11 4.48
N LYS A 328 2.43 27.50 4.23
CA LYS A 328 1.12 28.12 4.51
C LYS A 328 0.99 28.54 5.98
N GLU A 329 1.47 27.70 6.89
CA GLU A 329 1.33 27.89 8.34
C GLU A 329 2.52 28.60 9.00
N ASP A 330 3.49 29.06 8.20
CA ASP A 330 4.70 29.75 8.66
C ASP A 330 5.48 28.95 9.72
N VAL A 331 5.65 27.64 9.47
CA VAL A 331 6.46 26.75 10.33
C VAL A 331 7.77 26.36 9.65
N THR A 332 8.72 25.82 10.43
CA THR A 332 10.01 25.37 9.90
C THR A 332 9.84 24.35 8.77
N LEU A 333 10.28 24.75 7.57
CA LEU A 333 10.18 23.94 6.37
C LEU A 333 11.05 22.69 6.46
N THR A 334 10.45 21.53 6.25
CA THR A 334 11.16 20.27 6.32
C THR A 334 11.80 19.91 4.99
N LYS A 335 13.04 19.42 5.06
CA LYS A 335 13.81 19.06 3.86
C LYS A 335 13.10 17.97 3.07
N GLU A 336 12.92 18.23 1.77
CA GLU A 336 12.49 17.18 0.85
C GLU A 336 13.52 16.05 0.75
N THR A 337 13.05 14.82 0.59
CA THR A 337 13.91 13.65 0.37
C THR A 337 13.73 13.12 -1.04
N LYS A 338 14.79 12.60 -1.66
CA LYS A 338 14.67 11.90 -2.94
C LYS A 338 13.93 10.58 -2.76
N THR A 339 13.01 10.28 -3.67
CA THR A 339 12.33 8.97 -3.70
C THR A 339 13.24 7.94 -4.36
N LEU A 340 13.65 6.89 -3.63
CA LEU A 340 14.50 5.81 -4.14
C LEU A 340 13.70 4.64 -4.72
N GLY A 341 12.48 4.43 -4.25
CA GLY A 341 11.63 3.33 -4.71
C GLY A 341 10.19 3.50 -4.30
N VAL A 342 9.28 3.09 -5.19
CA VAL A 342 7.83 3.12 -4.95
C VAL A 342 7.19 1.80 -5.40
N ILE A 343 6.30 1.25 -4.59
CA ILE A 343 5.44 0.13 -4.97
C ILE A 343 4.08 0.23 -4.28
N SER A 344 3.00 0.02 -5.04
CA SER A 344 1.66 -0.18 -4.47
C SER A 344 1.49 -1.62 -4.01
N TYR A 345 0.63 -1.86 -3.02
CA TYR A 345 0.31 -3.22 -2.58
C TYR A 345 -0.21 -4.09 -3.73
N GLN A 346 -1.05 -3.54 -4.61
CA GLN A 346 -1.53 -4.28 -5.76
C GLN A 346 -0.38 -4.75 -6.66
N SER A 347 0.54 -3.86 -7.04
CA SER A 347 1.67 -4.22 -7.90
C SER A 347 2.61 -5.21 -7.22
N LEU A 348 2.77 -5.13 -5.88
CA LEU A 348 3.52 -6.11 -5.11
C LEU A 348 2.86 -7.48 -5.18
N PHE A 349 1.56 -7.58 -4.88
CA PHE A 349 0.87 -8.86 -4.82
C PHE A 349 0.62 -9.50 -6.19
N GLN A 350 0.60 -8.71 -7.27
CA GLN A 350 0.57 -9.23 -8.64
C GLN A 350 1.85 -9.99 -9.03
N LYS A 351 2.96 -9.84 -8.28
CA LYS A 351 4.19 -10.61 -8.52
C LYS A 351 4.05 -12.08 -8.13
N PHE A 352 3.09 -12.43 -7.28
CA PHE A 352 2.84 -13.82 -6.90
C PHE A 352 2.25 -14.62 -8.06
N GLN A 353 2.80 -15.80 -8.31
CA GLN A 353 2.22 -16.74 -9.28
C GLN A 353 0.78 -17.11 -8.90
N ARG A 354 0.50 -17.15 -7.60
CA ARG A 354 -0.84 -17.40 -7.08
C ARG A 354 -1.13 -16.60 -5.83
N LEU A 355 -2.27 -15.94 -5.83
CA LEU A 355 -2.77 -15.12 -4.74
C LEU A 355 -4.09 -15.70 -4.23
N ALA A 356 -4.23 -15.79 -2.91
CA ALA A 356 -5.45 -16.14 -2.22
C ALA A 356 -5.61 -15.24 -0.99
N GLY A 357 -6.80 -15.21 -0.41
CA GLY A 357 -6.99 -14.49 0.84
C GLY A 357 -8.23 -14.91 1.58
N MET A 358 -8.29 -14.54 2.85
CA MET A 358 -9.40 -14.87 3.73
C MET A 358 -9.89 -13.61 4.43
N THR A 359 -11.20 -13.54 4.65
CA THR A 359 -11.84 -12.43 5.39
C THR A 359 -13.26 -12.81 5.80
N GLY A 360 -13.84 -12.10 6.76
CA GLY A 360 -15.24 -12.29 7.16
C GLY A 360 -16.26 -11.62 6.23
N THR A 361 -15.79 -10.70 5.39
CA THR A 361 -16.64 -9.73 4.69
C THR A 361 -16.05 -9.35 3.33
N ALA A 362 -16.21 -10.19 2.30
CA ALA A 362 -15.73 -9.88 0.95
C ALA A 362 -16.83 -9.89 -0.12
N LYS A 363 -17.97 -10.56 0.13
CA LYS A 363 -19.00 -10.79 -0.89
C LYS A 363 -19.66 -9.50 -1.35
N THR A 364 -19.73 -8.50 -0.47
CA THR A 364 -20.21 -7.13 -0.80
C THR A 364 -19.34 -6.42 -1.84
N ASP A 365 -18.09 -6.85 -1.99
CA ASP A 365 -17.05 -6.20 -2.80
C ASP A 365 -16.46 -7.17 -3.83
N GLU A 366 -17.16 -8.28 -4.11
CA GLU A 366 -16.73 -9.32 -5.05
C GLU A 366 -16.42 -8.76 -6.44
N LYS A 367 -17.22 -7.79 -6.91
CA LYS A 367 -17.00 -7.15 -8.21
C LYS A 367 -15.64 -6.44 -8.25
N GLU A 368 -15.26 -5.77 -7.17
CA GLU A 368 -13.96 -5.06 -7.08
C GLU A 368 -12.80 -6.06 -6.99
N PHE A 369 -12.94 -7.13 -6.19
CA PHE A 369 -11.93 -8.20 -6.15
C PHE A 369 -11.71 -8.86 -7.53
N LEU A 370 -12.80 -9.10 -8.27
CA LEU A 370 -12.73 -9.73 -9.58
C LEU A 370 -12.15 -8.80 -10.65
N GLU A 371 -12.61 -7.55 -10.72
CA GLU A 371 -12.17 -6.58 -11.72
C GLU A 371 -10.72 -6.14 -11.49
N THR A 372 -10.34 -5.88 -10.24
CA THR A 372 -9.03 -5.29 -9.90
C THR A 372 -7.94 -6.34 -9.67
N TYR A 373 -8.28 -7.44 -8.98
CA TYR A 373 -7.32 -8.45 -8.52
C TYR A 373 -7.51 -9.80 -9.20
N ARG A 374 -8.53 -9.97 -10.04
CA ARG A 374 -8.91 -11.25 -10.67
C ARG A 374 -9.18 -12.36 -9.65
N LEU A 375 -9.62 -11.98 -8.45
CA LEU A 375 -9.95 -12.90 -7.37
C LEU A 375 -11.47 -13.05 -7.26
N ARG A 376 -11.94 -14.29 -7.19
CA ARG A 376 -13.36 -14.59 -6.92
C ARG A 376 -13.60 -14.72 -5.42
N VAL A 377 -14.80 -14.36 -4.96
CA VAL A 377 -15.18 -14.48 -3.55
C VAL A 377 -16.08 -15.69 -3.34
N ILE A 378 -15.53 -16.70 -2.65
CA ILE A 378 -16.23 -17.93 -2.30
C ILE A 378 -16.74 -17.81 -0.87
N GLN A 379 -18.05 -17.74 -0.71
CA GLN A 379 -18.67 -17.71 0.61
C GLN A 379 -18.70 -19.11 1.22
N ILE A 380 -18.05 -19.25 2.37
CA ILE A 380 -17.98 -20.50 3.13
C ILE A 380 -19.11 -20.51 4.17
N PRO A 381 -19.94 -21.57 4.22
CA PRO A 381 -20.93 -21.71 5.28
C PRO A 381 -20.28 -21.72 6.67
N THR A 382 -21.02 -21.27 7.69
CA THR A 382 -20.60 -21.41 9.09
C THR A 382 -20.71 -22.87 9.54
N HIS A 383 -19.88 -23.26 10.51
CA HIS A 383 -19.97 -24.60 11.10
C HIS A 383 -21.30 -24.78 11.85
N GLU A 384 -21.64 -23.79 12.66
CA GLU A 384 -22.90 -23.71 13.41
C GLU A 384 -23.84 -22.64 12.81
N PRO A 385 -25.17 -22.80 12.89
CA PRO A 385 -26.11 -21.79 12.42
C PRO A 385 -25.97 -20.47 13.19
N LEU A 386 -26.00 -19.36 12.46
CA LEU A 386 -26.00 -18.03 13.06
C LEU A 386 -27.37 -17.73 13.71
N ILE A 387 -27.40 -17.59 15.04
CA ILE A 387 -28.61 -17.25 15.82
C ILE A 387 -28.59 -15.81 16.37
N ARG A 388 -27.65 -14.98 15.90
CA ARG A 388 -27.56 -13.56 16.28
C ARG A 388 -28.80 -12.80 15.80
N GLU A 389 -29.30 -11.91 16.64
CA GLU A 389 -30.36 -10.98 16.29
C GLU A 389 -29.78 -9.66 15.76
N ASP A 390 -29.88 -9.44 14.44
CA ASP A 390 -29.54 -8.17 13.82
C ASP A 390 -30.77 -7.26 13.78
N GLN A 391 -30.81 -6.29 14.69
CA GLN A 391 -31.90 -5.31 14.76
C GLN A 391 -31.83 -4.33 13.59
N VAL A 392 -32.99 -3.79 13.21
CA VAL A 392 -33.08 -2.76 12.17
C VAL A 392 -32.51 -1.45 12.72
N ASP A 393 -31.75 -0.73 11.90
CA ASP A 393 -31.21 0.59 12.26
C ASP A 393 -32.29 1.53 12.80
N GLN A 394 -31.95 2.22 13.90
CA GLN A 394 -32.75 3.30 14.46
C GLN A 394 -32.19 4.63 13.96
N LEU A 395 -32.95 5.29 13.08
CA LEU A 395 -32.57 6.55 12.46
C LEU A 395 -33.18 7.73 13.23
N TYR A 396 -32.39 8.74 13.53
CA TYR A 396 -32.80 9.95 14.25
C TYR A 396 -32.59 11.19 13.39
N VAL A 397 -33.28 12.27 13.74
CA VAL A 397 -33.04 13.58 13.13
C VAL A 397 -31.76 14.19 13.68
N THR A 398 -31.54 14.12 15.00
CA THR A 398 -30.41 14.76 15.67
C THR A 398 -29.47 13.75 16.34
N ASN A 399 -28.20 14.13 16.47
CA ASN A 399 -27.17 13.36 17.15
C ASN A 399 -27.47 13.18 18.64
N ARG A 400 -28.10 14.18 19.27
CA ARG A 400 -28.49 14.09 20.69
C ARG A 400 -29.48 12.95 20.92
N ALA A 401 -30.56 12.90 20.16
CA ALA A 401 -31.58 11.86 20.29
C ALA A 401 -31.01 10.45 20.03
N LYS A 402 -30.15 10.34 19.01
CA LYS A 402 -29.38 9.12 18.69
C LYS A 402 -28.57 8.61 19.89
N VAL A 403 -27.80 9.50 20.52
CA VAL A 403 -26.93 9.20 21.66
C VAL A 403 -27.74 8.82 22.90
N ASP A 404 -28.82 9.55 23.19
CA ASP A 404 -29.69 9.23 24.33
C ASP A 404 -30.34 7.85 24.17
N ALA A 405 -30.74 7.49 22.95
CA ALA A 405 -31.29 6.17 22.64
C ALA A 405 -30.25 5.04 22.78
N SER A 406 -29.02 5.26 22.30
CA SER A 406 -27.96 4.25 22.41
C SER A 406 -27.57 4.01 23.88
N ILE A 407 -27.51 5.05 24.71
CA ILE A 407 -27.24 4.93 26.16
C ILE A 407 -28.37 4.18 26.88
N LYS A 408 -29.64 4.36 26.47
CA LYS A 408 -30.77 3.59 27.02
C LYS A 408 -30.57 2.08 26.78
N LEU A 409 -30.13 1.68 25.58
CA LEU A 409 -29.81 0.29 25.28
C LEU A 409 -28.61 -0.22 26.09
N VAL A 410 -27.58 0.62 26.30
CA VAL A 410 -26.44 0.25 27.16
C VAL A 410 -26.91 -0.08 28.58
N LYS A 411 -27.78 0.77 29.15
CA LYS A 411 -28.31 0.57 30.51
C LYS A 411 -29.16 -0.69 30.63
N SER A 412 -30.04 -0.96 29.67
CA SER A 412 -30.88 -2.17 29.70
C SER A 412 -30.06 -3.46 29.54
N ALA A 413 -29.06 -3.45 28.65
CA ALA A 413 -28.15 -4.58 28.46
C ALA A 413 -27.29 -4.85 29.70
N LEU A 414 -26.80 -3.80 30.37
CA LEU A 414 -26.08 -3.92 31.65
C LEU A 414 -26.96 -4.50 32.76
N GLN A 415 -28.21 -4.06 32.87
CA GLN A 415 -29.17 -4.61 33.84
C GLN A 415 -29.45 -6.10 33.58
N ALA A 416 -29.42 -6.52 32.31
CA ALA A 416 -29.52 -7.93 31.93
C ALA A 416 -28.19 -8.71 32.10
N GLY A 417 -27.11 -8.07 32.54
CA GLY A 417 -25.81 -8.70 32.72
C GLY A 417 -25.13 -9.12 31.42
N ARG A 418 -25.39 -8.41 30.31
CA ARG A 418 -24.79 -8.70 29.01
C ARG A 418 -23.50 -7.89 28.79
N PRO A 419 -22.47 -8.46 28.16
CA PRO A 419 -21.32 -7.69 27.69
C PRO A 419 -21.74 -6.76 26.53
N ILE A 420 -21.10 -5.60 26.44
CA ILE A 420 -21.43 -4.56 25.45
C ILE A 420 -20.19 -4.09 24.73
N LEU A 421 -20.27 -4.04 23.40
CA LEU A 421 -19.29 -3.42 22.52
C LEU A 421 -19.93 -2.21 21.81
N ILE A 422 -19.47 -1.01 22.10
CA ILE A 422 -19.86 0.23 21.43
C ILE A 422 -18.85 0.52 20.34
N ALA A 423 -19.28 0.49 19.09
CA ALA A 423 -18.46 0.74 17.92
C ALA A 423 -18.70 2.14 17.37
N THR A 424 -17.64 2.96 17.35
CA THR A 424 -17.67 4.33 16.84
C THR A 424 -16.90 4.46 15.52
N GLY A 425 -17.30 5.43 14.68
CA GLY A 425 -16.62 5.72 13.42
C GLY A 425 -15.33 6.52 13.61
N SER A 426 -15.26 7.35 14.66
CA SER A 426 -14.09 8.18 14.97
C SER A 426 -13.62 8.06 16.42
N VAL A 427 -12.37 8.47 16.71
CA VAL A 427 -11.85 8.58 18.09
C VAL A 427 -12.53 9.72 18.84
N ASN A 428 -12.92 10.80 18.17
CA ASN A 428 -13.66 11.89 18.81
C ASN A 428 -15.01 11.40 19.32
N MET A 429 -15.71 10.58 18.54
CA MET A 429 -16.94 9.92 18.99
C MET A 429 -16.67 8.90 20.11
N SER A 430 -15.56 8.13 20.06
CA SER A 430 -15.23 7.19 21.14
C SER A 430 -14.98 7.92 22.47
N ARG A 431 -14.29 9.07 22.43
CA ARG A 431 -14.08 9.96 23.58
C ARG A 431 -15.38 10.59 24.08
N LEU A 432 -16.26 11.04 23.17
CA LEU A 432 -17.57 11.56 23.54
C LEU A 432 -18.39 10.50 24.29
N TYR A 433 -18.50 9.29 23.74
CA TYR A 433 -19.19 8.18 24.40
C TYR A 433 -18.56 7.82 25.74
N SER A 434 -17.22 7.87 25.84
CA SER A 434 -16.53 7.65 27.11
C SER A 434 -16.96 8.68 28.17
N LEU A 435 -16.96 9.97 27.84
CA LEU A 435 -17.41 11.03 28.74
C LEU A 435 -18.86 10.85 29.17
N LEU A 436 -19.75 10.51 28.24
CA LEU A 436 -21.17 10.29 28.53
C LEU A 436 -21.42 9.07 29.42
N LEU A 437 -20.68 7.98 29.21
CA LEU A 437 -20.74 6.81 30.10
C LEU A 437 -20.22 7.12 31.50
N LEU A 438 -19.14 7.91 31.63
CA LEU A 438 -18.66 8.39 32.93
C LEU A 438 -19.70 9.25 33.65
N GLN A 439 -20.38 10.15 32.93
CA GLN A 439 -21.49 10.95 33.49
C GLN A 439 -22.62 10.06 34.01
N HIS A 440 -22.89 8.94 33.34
CA HIS A 440 -23.85 7.93 33.78
C HIS A 440 -23.29 6.91 34.79
N LYS A 441 -22.04 7.09 35.25
CA LYS A 441 -21.35 6.20 36.19
C LYS A 441 -21.22 4.74 35.71
N ILE A 442 -21.04 4.56 34.40
CA ILE A 442 -20.85 3.25 33.77
C ILE A 442 -19.34 3.03 33.54
N PRO A 443 -18.71 2.08 34.25
CA PRO A 443 -17.31 1.73 34.01
C PRO A 443 -17.17 1.10 32.63
N HIS A 444 -16.14 1.49 31.90
CA HIS A 444 -15.89 0.99 30.55
C HIS A 444 -14.41 1.04 30.18
N ASN A 445 -14.04 0.24 29.18
CA ASN A 445 -12.74 0.26 28.55
C ASN A 445 -12.80 1.02 27.21
N LEU A 446 -11.73 1.72 26.87
CA LEU A 446 -11.62 2.49 25.62
C LEU A 446 -10.49 1.93 24.76
N LEU A 447 -10.81 1.54 23.53
CA LEU A 447 -9.90 0.98 22.52
C LEU A 447 -9.70 1.98 21.37
N ASN A 448 -8.51 2.59 21.34
CA ASN A 448 -8.14 3.64 20.39
C ASN A 448 -6.85 3.32 19.58
N ALA A 449 -6.49 2.05 19.41
CA ALA A 449 -5.36 1.58 18.59
C ALA A 449 -3.97 2.14 18.95
N GLU A 450 -3.68 2.34 20.25
CA GLU A 450 -2.36 2.80 20.70
C GLU A 450 -1.31 1.67 20.83
N SER A 451 -1.71 0.47 21.27
CA SER A 451 -0.81 -0.67 21.46
C SER A 451 -1.54 -1.99 21.27
N ALA A 452 -1.16 -2.77 20.25
CA ALA A 452 -1.81 -4.03 19.90
C ALA A 452 -1.88 -5.02 21.06
N GLU A 453 -0.82 -5.13 21.88
CA GLU A 453 -0.81 -6.03 23.04
C GLU A 453 -1.84 -5.62 24.10
N ARG A 454 -1.93 -4.31 24.40
CA ARG A 454 -2.89 -3.78 25.37
C ARG A 454 -4.32 -3.94 24.86
N GLU A 455 -4.54 -3.72 23.57
CA GLU A 455 -5.85 -3.92 22.94
C GLU A 455 -6.32 -5.36 23.09
N ASN A 456 -5.45 -6.33 22.80
CA ASN A 456 -5.79 -7.73 22.88
C ASN A 456 -6.26 -8.13 24.29
N ARG A 457 -5.56 -7.67 25.33
CA ARG A 457 -5.96 -7.93 26.72
C ARG A 457 -7.35 -7.38 27.03
N ILE A 458 -7.65 -6.16 26.58
CA ILE A 458 -8.95 -5.53 26.76
C ILE A 458 -10.05 -6.29 26.01
N ILE A 459 -9.76 -6.80 24.81
CA ILE A 459 -10.71 -7.57 23.99
C ILE A 459 -11.00 -8.94 24.59
N ASP A 460 -10.00 -9.59 25.17
CA ASP A 460 -10.16 -10.87 25.87
C ASP A 460 -11.12 -10.73 27.08
N GLU A 461 -11.09 -9.58 27.75
CA GLU A 461 -11.99 -9.23 28.85
C GLU A 461 -13.36 -8.70 28.38
N ALA A 462 -13.48 -8.28 27.12
CA ALA A 462 -14.70 -7.66 26.59
C ALA A 462 -15.90 -8.63 26.57
N GLY A 463 -15.69 -9.95 26.63
CA GLY A 463 -16.76 -10.96 26.66
C GLY A 463 -17.27 -11.33 28.06
N GLN A 464 -16.79 -10.68 29.11
CA GLN A 464 -17.18 -10.96 30.50
C GLN A 464 -18.52 -10.30 30.88
N VAL A 465 -19.23 -10.84 31.86
CA VAL A 465 -20.53 -10.29 32.31
C VAL A 465 -20.35 -8.84 32.80
N GLY A 466 -21.18 -7.93 32.27
CA GLY A 466 -21.18 -6.52 32.67
C GLY A 466 -20.02 -5.69 32.14
N SER A 467 -19.19 -6.23 31.24
CA SER A 467 -18.15 -5.45 30.56
C SER A 467 -18.78 -4.45 29.58
N VAL A 468 -18.19 -3.26 29.52
CA VAL A 468 -18.50 -2.27 28.48
C VAL A 468 -17.20 -1.87 27.81
N THR A 469 -17.12 -2.07 26.50
CA THR A 469 -15.94 -1.72 25.72
C THR A 469 -16.35 -0.77 24.61
N ILE A 470 -15.69 0.38 24.52
CA ILE A 470 -15.82 1.31 23.40
C ILE A 470 -14.64 1.06 22.47
N ALA A 471 -14.90 0.88 21.18
CA ALA A 471 -13.87 0.66 20.18
C ALA A 471 -14.16 1.46 18.92
N THR A 472 -13.11 2.03 18.34
CA THR A 472 -13.17 2.49 16.94
C THR A 472 -13.29 1.29 16.00
N ALA A 473 -13.88 1.46 14.82
CA ALA A 473 -14.09 0.37 13.86
C ALA A 473 -12.83 -0.46 13.52
N MET A 474 -11.65 0.15 13.57
CA MET A 474 -10.36 -0.51 13.28
C MET A 474 -9.75 -1.25 14.49
N ALA A 475 -10.13 -0.89 15.72
CA ALA A 475 -9.49 -1.41 16.93
C ALA A 475 -9.88 -2.87 17.19
N GLY A 476 -8.91 -3.69 17.59
CA GLY A 476 -9.14 -5.09 17.90
C GLY A 476 -9.48 -6.00 16.71
N ARG A 477 -9.11 -5.61 15.49
CA ARG A 477 -9.24 -6.47 14.29
C ARG A 477 -8.34 -7.70 14.40
N GLY A 478 -8.84 -8.87 14.00
CA GLY A 478 -8.10 -10.13 14.09
C GLY A 478 -8.08 -10.81 15.46
N THR A 479 -8.75 -10.24 16.46
CA THR A 479 -8.86 -10.81 17.82
C THR A 479 -10.30 -11.19 18.15
N ASP A 480 -10.45 -12.33 18.82
CA ASP A 480 -11.75 -12.94 19.11
C ASP A 480 -12.27 -12.61 20.51
N ILE A 481 -13.52 -12.12 20.60
CA ILE A 481 -14.18 -11.87 21.89
C ILE A 481 -14.80 -13.18 22.38
N LYS A 482 -14.22 -13.77 23.43
CA LYS A 482 -14.72 -15.02 24.02
C LYS A 482 -15.73 -14.73 25.11
N LEU A 483 -16.96 -15.24 24.96
CA LEU A 483 -18.01 -15.07 25.96
C LEU A 483 -17.85 -16.03 27.13
N SER A 484 -18.00 -15.50 28.35
CA SER A 484 -18.15 -16.34 29.54
C SER A 484 -19.45 -17.16 29.47
N SER A 485 -19.50 -18.31 30.15
CA SER A 485 -20.69 -19.16 30.17
C SER A 485 -21.94 -18.42 30.68
N MET A 486 -21.77 -17.47 31.60
CA MET A 486 -22.86 -16.63 32.11
C MET A 486 -23.29 -15.59 31.07
N ALA A 487 -22.34 -14.92 30.39
CA ALA A 487 -22.66 -13.98 29.32
C ALA A 487 -23.47 -14.64 28.18
N LYS A 488 -23.14 -15.90 27.82
CA LYS A 488 -23.93 -16.68 26.85
C LYS A 488 -25.37 -16.88 27.31
N LYS A 489 -25.59 -17.24 28.58
CA LYS A 489 -26.94 -17.42 29.15
C LYS A 489 -27.75 -16.12 29.19
N ASN A 490 -27.08 -14.98 29.37
CA ASN A 490 -27.71 -13.66 29.43
C ASN A 490 -28.11 -13.10 28.05
N GLY A 491 -27.95 -13.87 26.96
CA GLY A 491 -28.26 -13.43 25.60
C GLY A 491 -27.04 -12.94 24.80
N GLY A 492 -25.83 -13.15 25.33
CA GLY A 492 -24.58 -12.89 24.62
C GLY A 492 -24.23 -11.40 24.44
N LEU A 493 -23.24 -11.15 23.58
CA LEU A 493 -22.70 -9.82 23.31
C LEU A 493 -23.71 -8.92 22.59
N VAL A 494 -23.84 -7.69 23.09
CA VAL A 494 -24.56 -6.60 22.40
C VAL A 494 -23.54 -5.73 21.68
N VAL A 495 -23.68 -5.62 20.36
CA VAL A 495 -22.88 -4.70 19.53
C VAL A 495 -23.73 -3.48 19.18
N ILE A 496 -23.27 -2.30 19.58
CA ILE A 496 -23.93 -1.02 19.32
C ILE A 496 -23.09 -0.23 18.33
N GLY A 497 -23.60 -0.04 17.11
CA GLY A 497 -23.01 0.90 16.15
C GLY A 497 -23.55 2.30 16.39
N THR A 498 -22.68 3.29 16.60
CA THR A 498 -23.11 4.67 16.91
C THR A 498 -23.39 5.53 15.67
N GLU A 499 -23.08 4.99 14.50
CA GLU A 499 -23.31 5.54 13.17
C GLU A 499 -23.09 4.43 12.12
N ARG A 500 -23.39 4.73 10.85
CA ARG A 500 -23.01 3.86 9.72
C ARG A 500 -21.58 4.17 9.28
N MET A 501 -20.78 3.13 9.09
CA MET A 501 -19.41 3.28 8.62
C MET A 501 -19.38 3.62 7.13
N ALA A 502 -18.20 3.97 6.62
CA ALA A 502 -17.97 4.33 5.22
C ALA A 502 -18.51 3.31 4.21
N ASN A 503 -18.52 2.03 4.59
CA ASN A 503 -19.02 0.94 3.77
C ASN A 503 -19.73 -0.14 4.60
N ARG A 504 -20.62 -0.91 3.94
CA ARG A 504 -21.37 -2.01 4.57
C ARG A 504 -20.49 -3.14 5.09
N ARG A 505 -19.28 -3.27 4.53
CA ARG A 505 -18.32 -4.32 4.90
C ARG A 505 -17.87 -4.12 6.35
N VAL A 506 -17.45 -2.92 6.71
CA VAL A 506 -17.07 -2.56 8.08
C VAL A 506 -18.26 -2.69 9.03
N ASP A 507 -19.46 -2.24 8.63
CA ASP A 507 -20.68 -2.46 9.45
C ASP A 507 -20.88 -3.95 9.76
N ASN A 508 -20.73 -4.83 8.76
CA ASN A 508 -20.88 -6.27 8.92
C ASN A 508 -19.75 -6.91 9.73
N GLN A 509 -18.53 -6.37 9.69
CA GLN A 509 -17.44 -6.78 10.56
C GLN A 509 -17.77 -6.49 12.03
N LEU A 510 -18.35 -5.31 12.30
CA LEU A 510 -18.81 -4.93 13.64
C LEU A 510 -19.91 -5.88 14.12
N ARG A 511 -20.95 -6.12 13.30
CA ARG A 511 -21.99 -7.12 13.64
C ARG A 511 -21.39 -8.49 13.93
N GLY A 512 -20.41 -8.91 13.12
CA GLY A 512 -19.68 -10.17 13.23
C GLY A 512 -18.82 -10.32 14.50
N ARG A 513 -18.74 -9.30 15.37
CA ARG A 513 -18.16 -9.44 16.71
C ARG A 513 -19.08 -10.22 17.65
N ALA A 514 -20.40 -10.20 17.43
CA ALA A 514 -21.37 -10.99 18.18
C ALA A 514 -21.82 -12.25 17.40
N GLY A 515 -22.31 -13.24 18.16
CA GLY A 515 -22.96 -14.45 17.67
C GLY A 515 -22.07 -15.41 16.89
N ARG A 516 -20.83 -15.60 17.36
CA ARG A 516 -19.85 -16.47 16.70
C ARG A 516 -20.09 -17.93 17.07
N GLN A 517 -19.83 -18.85 16.13
CA GLN A 517 -20.06 -20.30 16.34
C GLN A 517 -21.45 -20.63 16.93
N GLY A 518 -22.49 -19.92 16.48
CA GLY A 518 -23.85 -20.13 16.98
C GLY A 518 -24.12 -19.61 18.39
N GLU A 519 -23.24 -18.77 18.95
CA GLU A 519 -23.52 -18.07 20.20
C GLU A 519 -24.69 -17.09 20.03
N PRO A 520 -25.45 -16.81 21.10
CA PRO A 520 -26.43 -15.73 21.09
C PRO A 520 -25.72 -14.37 21.04
N GLY A 521 -26.43 -13.36 20.56
CA GLY A 521 -25.93 -12.00 20.51
C GLY A 521 -26.91 -11.07 19.79
N GLU A 522 -26.67 -9.78 19.92
CA GLU A 522 -27.50 -8.75 19.33
C GLU A 522 -26.63 -7.69 18.65
N SER A 523 -27.08 -7.17 17.52
CA SER A 523 -26.47 -5.97 16.93
C SER A 523 -27.53 -4.91 16.63
N GLN A 524 -27.25 -3.65 16.99
CA GLN A 524 -28.13 -2.51 16.78
C GLN A 524 -27.31 -1.30 16.33
N PHE A 525 -27.71 -0.67 15.23
CA PHE A 525 -27.11 0.59 14.77
C PHE A 525 -28.04 1.76 15.08
N PHE A 526 -27.46 2.85 15.58
CA PHE A 526 -28.11 4.13 15.80
C PHE A 526 -27.49 5.11 14.81
N VAL A 527 -28.32 5.75 14.00
CA VAL A 527 -27.88 6.60 12.87
C VAL A 527 -28.59 7.94 12.96
N SER A 528 -27.93 9.02 12.55
CA SER A 528 -28.51 10.36 12.48
C SER A 528 -28.46 10.92 11.05
N LEU A 529 -29.39 11.82 10.71
CA LEU A 529 -29.27 12.64 9.51
C LEU A 529 -28.14 13.68 9.61
N GLU A 530 -27.65 13.94 10.82
CA GLU A 530 -26.47 14.77 11.13
C GLU A 530 -25.15 13.96 11.14
N ASP A 531 -25.17 12.66 10.84
CA ASP A 531 -23.93 11.86 10.78
C ASP A 531 -23.05 12.34 9.61
N GLN A 532 -21.72 12.24 9.76
CA GLN A 532 -20.74 12.68 8.77
C GLN A 532 -20.98 12.06 7.38
N ILE A 533 -21.36 10.78 7.34
CA ILE A 533 -21.68 10.09 6.08
C ILE A 533 -22.82 10.78 5.32
N MET A 534 -23.78 11.37 6.05
CA MET A 534 -24.90 12.08 5.48
C MET A 534 -24.52 13.50 5.07
N THR A 535 -23.84 14.26 5.92
CA THR A 535 -23.47 15.66 5.59
C THR A 535 -22.64 15.73 4.30
N GLU A 536 -21.67 14.83 4.17
CA GLU A 536 -20.74 14.80 3.03
C GLU A 536 -21.35 14.17 1.76
N ASN A 537 -22.15 13.11 1.90
CA ASN A 537 -22.53 12.26 0.75
C ASN A 537 -24.03 12.30 0.40
N ALA A 538 -24.83 13.08 1.13
CA ALA A 538 -26.26 13.20 0.86
C ALA A 538 -26.55 14.02 -0.40
N SER A 539 -27.50 13.54 -1.21
CA SER A 539 -28.05 14.33 -2.31
C SER A 539 -28.75 15.60 -1.80
N ASN A 540 -28.84 16.66 -2.61
CA ASN A 540 -29.57 17.90 -2.27
C ASN A 540 -31.01 17.65 -1.77
N ARG A 541 -31.70 16.65 -2.33
CA ARG A 541 -33.03 16.25 -1.85
C ARG A 541 -33.04 15.77 -0.40
N ALA A 542 -32.00 15.05 0.01
CA ALA A 542 -31.84 14.53 1.37
C ALA A 542 -31.47 15.65 2.35
N ARG A 543 -30.62 16.61 1.93
CA ARG A 543 -30.31 17.83 2.70
C ARG A 543 -31.57 18.66 2.95
N ASN A 544 -32.33 18.97 1.91
CA ASN A 544 -33.59 19.72 2.03
C ASN A 544 -34.64 18.98 2.87
N TYR A 545 -34.63 17.64 2.86
CA TYR A 545 -35.51 16.83 3.71
C TYR A 545 -35.09 16.91 5.17
N HIS A 546 -33.79 16.85 5.45
CA HIS A 546 -33.23 17.02 6.78
C HIS A 546 -33.56 18.39 7.37
N GLU A 547 -33.31 19.48 6.64
CA GLU A 547 -33.64 20.85 7.08
C GLU A 547 -35.12 21.00 7.46
N LYS A 548 -36.02 20.47 6.62
CA LYS A 548 -37.46 20.48 6.91
C LYS A 548 -37.84 19.71 8.17
N LEU A 549 -37.13 18.63 8.49
CA LEU A 549 -37.36 17.87 9.71
C LEU A 549 -36.77 18.60 10.93
N LEU A 550 -35.59 19.19 10.80
CA LEU A 550 -34.94 19.96 11.84
C LEU A 550 -35.84 21.12 12.31
N LEU A 551 -36.36 21.91 11.37
CA LEU A 551 -37.31 23.00 11.65
C LEU A 551 -38.58 22.54 12.38
N LYS A 552 -39.06 21.33 12.08
CA LYS A 552 -40.23 20.76 12.74
C LYS A 552 -39.94 20.31 14.17
N VAL A 553 -38.74 19.79 14.42
CA VAL A 553 -38.26 19.41 15.74
C VAL A 553 -38.06 20.66 16.61
N GLU A 554 -37.42 21.70 16.06
CA GLU A 554 -37.24 22.99 16.75
C GLU A 554 -38.57 23.68 17.06
N ALA A 555 -39.54 23.59 16.16
CA ALA A 555 -40.90 24.09 16.37
C ALA A 555 -41.75 23.23 17.34
N GLY A 556 -41.22 22.12 17.86
CA GLY A 556 -41.93 21.21 18.77
C GLY A 556 -43.08 20.44 18.12
N THR A 557 -43.18 20.45 16.79
CA THR A 557 -44.25 19.76 16.04
C THR A 557 -43.98 18.28 15.83
N VAL A 558 -42.73 17.85 16.02
CA VAL A 558 -42.28 16.46 15.96
C VAL A 558 -41.38 16.22 17.18
N GLU A 559 -41.60 15.12 17.90
CA GLU A 559 -40.69 14.70 18.96
C GLU A 559 -39.33 14.30 18.37
N GLY A 560 -38.30 15.12 18.61
CA GLY A 560 -36.93 14.86 18.13
C GLY A 560 -36.30 13.58 18.69
N ASP A 561 -36.86 13.06 19.79
CA ASP A 561 -36.37 11.87 20.50
C ASP A 561 -36.89 10.55 19.90
N GLN A 562 -37.82 10.59 18.95
CA GLN A 562 -38.37 9.41 18.29
C GLN A 562 -37.57 9.01 17.05
N ALA A 563 -37.37 7.70 16.88
CA ALA A 563 -36.75 7.16 15.69
C ALA A 563 -37.66 7.32 14.46
N LEU A 564 -37.08 7.76 13.34
CA LEU A 564 -37.73 7.83 12.04
C LEU A 564 -38.05 6.42 11.55
N THR A 565 -39.34 6.14 11.33
CA THR A 565 -39.83 4.83 10.89
C THR A 565 -40.00 4.72 9.38
N SER A 566 -39.87 5.82 8.63
CA SER A 566 -40.19 5.83 7.20
C SER A 566 -39.15 5.06 6.37
N LEU A 567 -39.62 4.20 5.46
CA LEU A 567 -38.76 3.49 4.50
C LEU A 567 -37.97 4.45 3.60
N GLN A 568 -38.51 5.65 3.35
CA GLN A 568 -37.82 6.67 2.56
C GLN A 568 -36.56 7.16 3.27
N SER A 569 -36.64 7.42 4.58
CA SER A 569 -35.52 7.91 5.39
C SER A 569 -34.38 6.88 5.45
N ARG A 570 -34.70 5.59 5.54
CA ARG A 570 -33.69 4.50 5.51
C ARG A 570 -32.92 4.44 4.20
N HIS A 571 -33.62 4.58 3.06
CA HIS A 571 -32.96 4.60 1.75
C HIS A 571 -32.01 5.78 1.57
N LEU A 572 -32.18 6.89 2.31
CA LEU A 572 -31.24 8.02 2.24
C LEU A 572 -29.86 7.64 2.75
N ILE A 573 -29.79 6.94 3.88
CA ILE A 573 -28.53 6.47 4.47
C ILE A 573 -27.83 5.47 3.54
N ASP A 574 -28.58 4.49 3.03
CA ASP A 574 -28.06 3.49 2.10
C ASP A 574 -27.48 4.14 0.84
N LYS A 575 -28.16 5.17 0.33
CA LYS A 575 -27.71 5.92 -0.85
C LYS A 575 -26.45 6.72 -0.55
N ALA A 576 -26.37 7.40 0.59
CA ALA A 576 -25.18 8.16 1.00
C ALA A 576 -23.96 7.23 1.17
N GLN A 577 -24.14 6.08 1.83
CA GLN A 577 -23.10 5.07 1.99
C GLN A 577 -22.66 4.48 0.63
N GLN A 578 -23.58 4.25 -0.30
CA GLN A 578 -23.25 3.79 -1.65
C GLN A 578 -22.48 4.84 -2.46
N THR A 579 -22.83 6.13 -2.33
CA THR A 579 -22.09 7.24 -2.95
C THR A 579 -20.65 7.26 -2.46
N ARG A 580 -20.45 7.25 -1.13
CA ARG A 580 -19.11 7.21 -0.51
C ARG A 580 -18.29 6.02 -0.99
N LYS A 581 -18.87 4.81 -0.98
CA LYS A 581 -18.22 3.59 -1.49
C LYS A 581 -17.80 3.72 -2.96
N ASN A 582 -18.69 4.23 -3.82
CA ASN A 582 -18.39 4.38 -5.26
C ASN A 582 -17.24 5.36 -5.49
N MET A 583 -17.19 6.42 -4.67
CA MET A 583 -16.12 7.41 -4.69
C MET A 583 -14.78 6.80 -4.29
N GLU A 584 -14.72 6.10 -3.16
CA GLU A 584 -13.51 5.40 -2.70
C GLU A 584 -13.01 4.38 -3.72
N SER A 585 -13.92 3.61 -4.33
CA SER A 585 -13.57 2.64 -5.37
C SER A 585 -13.02 3.34 -6.63
N ARG A 586 -13.56 4.50 -7.01
CA ARG A 586 -13.04 5.30 -8.13
C ARG A 586 -11.64 5.84 -7.84
N GLN A 587 -11.42 6.38 -6.63
CA GLN A 587 -10.11 6.87 -6.20
C GLN A 587 -9.08 5.75 -6.22
N ARG A 588 -9.41 4.57 -5.67
CA ARG A 588 -8.54 3.39 -5.74
C ARG A 588 -8.19 3.00 -7.16
N ARG A 589 -9.19 2.90 -8.06
CA ARG A 589 -8.94 2.59 -9.49
C ARG A 589 -7.99 3.59 -10.14
N SER A 590 -8.11 4.88 -9.80
CA SER A 590 -7.22 5.92 -10.29
C SER A 590 -5.79 5.71 -9.79
N THR A 591 -5.59 5.57 -8.47
CA THR A 591 -4.27 5.30 -7.87
C THR A 591 -3.62 4.05 -8.45
N ILE A 592 -4.41 2.99 -8.64
CA ILE A 592 -3.99 1.72 -9.25
C ILE A 592 -3.52 1.93 -10.69
N ALA A 593 -4.24 2.72 -11.49
CA ALA A 593 -3.88 2.96 -12.88
C ALA A 593 -2.52 3.67 -12.98
N TYR A 594 -2.27 4.69 -12.15
CA TYR A 594 -0.96 5.35 -12.06
C TYR A 594 0.13 4.38 -11.61
N ALA A 595 -0.14 3.56 -10.59
CA ALA A 595 0.81 2.58 -10.07
C ALA A 595 1.17 1.50 -11.09
N ILE A 596 0.26 1.12 -12.00
CA ILE A 596 0.56 0.17 -13.09
C ILE A 596 1.60 0.75 -14.04
N ILE A 597 1.42 2.00 -14.49
CA ILE A 597 2.34 2.66 -15.43
C ILE A 597 3.74 2.78 -14.82
N LEU A 598 3.83 3.28 -13.58
CA LEU A 598 5.09 3.34 -12.83
C LEU A 598 5.68 1.94 -12.62
N GLY A 599 4.84 0.96 -12.28
CA GLY A 599 5.23 -0.43 -12.04
C GLY A 599 5.86 -1.09 -13.26
N GLU A 600 5.34 -0.86 -14.46
CA GLU A 600 5.92 -1.36 -15.70
C GLU A 600 7.32 -0.79 -15.97
N GLN A 601 7.51 0.52 -15.74
CA GLN A 601 8.83 1.15 -15.86
C GLN A 601 9.81 0.59 -14.84
N ARG A 602 9.39 0.51 -13.56
CA ARG A 602 10.20 -0.05 -12.48
C ARG A 602 10.64 -1.47 -12.78
N ASP A 603 9.73 -2.33 -13.22
CA ASP A 603 10.03 -3.74 -13.47
C ASP A 603 11.05 -3.90 -14.62
N LYS A 604 11.00 -3.03 -15.65
CA LYS A 604 12.04 -2.96 -16.71
C LYS A 604 13.39 -2.49 -16.17
N VAL A 605 13.40 -1.41 -15.38
CA VAL A 605 14.62 -0.85 -14.79
C VAL A 605 15.28 -1.86 -13.85
N TYR A 606 14.50 -2.50 -12.97
CA TYR A 606 15.00 -3.51 -12.04
C TYR A 606 15.52 -4.75 -12.74
N LEU A 607 14.87 -5.15 -13.86
CA LEU A 607 15.37 -6.23 -14.71
C LEU A 607 16.73 -5.87 -15.33
N ALA A 608 16.85 -4.69 -15.93
CA ALA A 608 18.10 -4.19 -16.52
C ALA A 608 19.22 -4.11 -15.46
N ARG A 609 18.90 -3.57 -14.28
CA ARG A 609 19.81 -3.50 -13.14
C ARG A 609 20.30 -4.89 -12.69
N ARG A 610 19.38 -5.85 -12.56
CA ARG A 610 19.70 -7.24 -12.21
C ARG A 610 20.56 -7.91 -13.28
N GLN A 611 20.30 -7.65 -14.57
CA GLN A 611 21.14 -8.12 -15.65
C GLN A 611 22.56 -7.58 -15.49
N VAL A 612 22.78 -6.29 -15.28
CA VAL A 612 24.12 -5.72 -15.07
C VAL A 612 24.86 -6.38 -13.90
N LEU A 613 24.15 -6.68 -12.81
CA LEU A 613 24.73 -7.40 -11.68
C LEU A 613 25.19 -8.83 -12.07
N ASN A 614 24.35 -9.57 -12.80
CA ASN A 614 24.58 -10.98 -13.16
C ASN A 614 25.44 -11.20 -14.42
N ASN A 615 25.51 -10.20 -15.30
CA ASN A 615 26.09 -10.33 -16.63
C ASN A 615 27.59 -10.62 -16.58
N GLN A 616 28.02 -11.35 -17.62
CA GLN A 616 29.43 -11.59 -17.91
C GLN A 616 30.11 -10.31 -18.39
N GLN A 617 31.43 -10.25 -18.27
CA GLN A 617 32.19 -9.05 -18.55
C GLN A 617 32.01 -8.51 -19.99
N ASP A 618 31.87 -9.40 -20.96
CA ASP A 618 31.70 -9.02 -22.38
C ASP A 618 30.37 -8.30 -22.64
N GLU A 619 29.32 -8.62 -21.88
CA GLU A 619 28.03 -7.93 -21.99
C GLU A 619 28.08 -6.53 -21.41
N VAL A 620 28.77 -6.36 -20.28
CA VAL A 620 29.00 -5.06 -19.64
C VAL A 620 29.77 -4.14 -20.58
N GLU A 621 30.79 -4.65 -21.29
CA GLU A 621 31.53 -3.84 -22.27
C GLU A 621 30.70 -3.45 -23.49
N ARG A 622 29.83 -4.34 -23.98
CA ARG A 622 28.90 -3.98 -25.07
C ARG A 622 27.98 -2.83 -24.68
N LEU A 623 27.51 -2.79 -23.43
CA LEU A 623 26.69 -1.69 -22.93
C LEU A 623 27.47 -0.38 -22.88
N ILE A 624 28.72 -0.42 -22.42
CA ILE A 624 29.60 0.76 -22.38
C ILE A 624 29.91 1.27 -23.79
N ASP A 625 30.23 0.37 -24.72
CA ASP A 625 30.52 0.74 -26.11
C ASP A 625 29.28 1.34 -26.79
N LEU A 626 28.09 0.80 -26.51
CA LEU A 626 26.82 1.37 -26.97
C LEU A 626 26.60 2.77 -26.39
N ALA A 627 26.84 2.96 -25.10
CA ALA A 627 26.68 4.25 -24.43
C ALA A 627 27.60 5.32 -25.03
N ILE A 628 28.86 4.97 -25.31
CA ILE A 628 29.81 5.86 -25.99
C ILE A 628 29.30 6.25 -27.37
N LYS A 629 28.92 5.24 -28.18
CA LYS A 629 28.45 5.48 -29.55
C LYS A 629 27.21 6.38 -29.56
N VAL A 630 26.18 6.03 -28.78
CA VAL A 630 24.92 6.77 -28.72
C VAL A 630 25.15 8.21 -28.25
N THR A 631 26.02 8.43 -27.26
CA THR A 631 26.29 9.77 -26.72
C THR A 631 26.99 10.65 -27.75
N ILE A 632 28.01 10.14 -28.44
CA ILE A 632 28.73 10.89 -29.49
C ILE A 632 27.78 11.16 -30.68
N ASP A 633 27.05 10.16 -31.15
CA ASP A 633 26.14 10.29 -32.29
C ASP A 633 25.02 11.32 -31.99
N ASN A 634 24.46 11.31 -30.78
CA ASN A 634 23.46 12.29 -30.35
C ASN A 634 24.03 13.71 -30.31
N PHE A 635 25.22 13.91 -29.74
CA PHE A 635 25.87 15.22 -29.67
C PHE A 635 26.11 15.82 -31.06
N VAL A 636 26.65 15.02 -31.98
CA VAL A 636 26.99 15.44 -33.34
C VAL A 636 25.73 15.66 -34.21
N SER A 637 24.69 14.85 -34.02
CA SER A 637 23.46 14.94 -34.83
C SER A 637 22.56 16.10 -34.41
N GLN A 638 22.33 16.32 -33.11
CA GLN A 638 21.35 17.28 -32.60
C GLN A 638 21.79 18.75 -32.67
N LYS A 639 23.10 19.04 -32.63
CA LYS A 639 23.59 20.41 -32.66
C LYS A 639 23.61 20.95 -34.10
N GLN A 640 22.89 22.04 -34.33
CA GLN A 640 22.81 22.71 -35.64
C GLN A 640 24.08 23.52 -35.95
N ASN A 641 24.71 24.14 -34.93
CA ASN A 641 25.98 24.87 -35.05
C ASN A 641 27.04 24.26 -34.14
N LEU A 642 27.93 23.45 -34.71
CA LEU A 642 29.11 22.93 -34.02
C LEU A 642 30.25 23.93 -34.18
N ASN A 643 30.53 24.70 -33.12
CA ASN A 643 31.69 25.58 -33.03
C ASN A 643 32.66 25.08 -31.95
N ILE A 644 33.88 25.63 -31.92
CA ILE A 644 34.94 25.22 -30.98
C ILE A 644 34.50 25.35 -29.52
N GLU A 645 33.68 26.35 -29.19
CA GLU A 645 33.19 26.57 -27.82
C GLU A 645 32.24 25.47 -27.35
N VAL A 646 31.25 25.11 -28.18
CA VAL A 646 30.30 24.02 -27.89
C VAL A 646 31.03 22.67 -27.78
N ILE A 647 32.00 22.42 -28.66
CA ILE A 647 32.78 21.18 -28.67
C ILE A 647 33.71 21.11 -27.46
N SER A 648 34.43 22.19 -27.14
CA SER A 648 35.34 22.23 -26.00
C SER A 648 34.59 22.13 -24.67
N SER A 649 33.46 22.83 -24.52
CA SER A 649 32.58 22.67 -23.36
C SER A 649 32.09 21.23 -23.18
N PHE A 650 31.73 20.54 -24.27
CA PHE A 650 31.36 19.13 -24.19
C PHE A 650 32.52 18.24 -23.73
N ILE A 651 33.72 18.44 -24.29
CA ILE A 651 34.92 17.67 -23.93
C ILE A 651 35.29 17.88 -22.46
N PHE A 652 35.35 19.13 -21.99
CA PHE A 652 35.78 19.43 -20.62
C PHE A 652 34.80 18.90 -19.57
N ASN A 653 33.49 18.96 -19.86
CA ASN A 653 32.48 18.55 -18.89
C ASN A 653 32.21 17.04 -18.87
N ASN A 654 32.52 16.32 -19.96
CA ASN A 654 32.07 14.93 -20.15
C ASN A 654 33.15 13.93 -20.56
N ILE A 655 34.32 14.37 -21.01
CA ILE A 655 35.41 13.48 -21.44
C ILE A 655 36.62 13.63 -20.53
N ASP A 656 37.24 14.80 -20.51
CA ASP A 656 38.45 15.04 -19.70
C ASP A 656 38.69 16.55 -19.53
N GLU A 657 38.67 17.00 -18.28
CA GLU A 657 38.90 18.40 -17.90
C GLU A 657 40.34 18.89 -18.17
N THR A 658 41.29 17.97 -18.39
CA THR A 658 42.72 18.29 -18.55
C THR A 658 43.14 18.53 -20.01
N ILE A 659 42.26 18.28 -20.98
CA ILE A 659 42.58 18.47 -22.40
C ILE A 659 42.75 19.98 -22.67
N SER A 660 43.85 20.37 -23.31
CA SER A 660 44.10 21.77 -23.66
C SER A 660 43.24 22.23 -24.85
N LEU A 661 42.72 23.47 -24.80
CA LEU A 661 41.96 24.07 -25.91
C LEU A 661 42.75 24.06 -27.24
N ALA A 662 44.05 24.34 -27.20
CA ALA A 662 44.92 24.33 -28.38
C ALA A 662 44.90 22.97 -29.12
N ARG A 663 44.75 21.86 -28.40
CA ARG A 663 44.67 20.51 -28.98
C ARG A 663 43.37 20.33 -29.78
N ILE A 664 42.27 20.91 -29.31
CA ILE A 664 40.96 20.85 -29.96
C ILE A 664 40.99 21.72 -31.23
N GLU A 665 41.54 22.93 -31.13
CA GLU A 665 41.68 23.85 -32.25
C GLU A 665 42.58 23.28 -33.37
N GLN A 666 43.68 22.62 -33.00
CA GLN A 666 44.57 21.95 -33.95
C GLN A 666 43.90 20.77 -34.67
N ALA A 667 42.94 20.09 -34.03
CA ALA A 667 42.25 18.96 -34.63
C ALA A 667 41.10 19.39 -35.55
N LEU A 668 40.53 20.59 -35.34
CA LEU A 668 39.37 21.11 -36.06
C LEU A 668 39.74 22.38 -36.83
N ILE A 669 40.58 22.22 -37.85
CA ILE A 669 41.07 23.33 -38.68
C ILE A 669 40.08 23.63 -39.80
N GLY A 670 39.65 24.88 -39.93
CA GLY A 670 38.82 25.34 -41.04
C GLY A 670 37.31 25.11 -40.82
N GLN A 671 36.58 24.70 -41.85
CA GLN A 671 35.13 24.49 -41.77
C GLN A 671 34.81 23.17 -41.07
N ILE A 672 34.35 23.25 -39.83
CA ILE A 672 34.07 22.11 -38.96
C ILE A 672 32.96 21.24 -39.55
N GLN A 673 33.29 20.00 -39.95
CA GLN A 673 32.30 18.99 -40.35
C GLN A 673 31.96 18.06 -39.20
N LYS A 674 30.75 17.50 -39.25
CA LYS A 674 30.26 16.54 -38.24
C LYS A 674 31.17 15.30 -38.12
N GLU A 675 31.71 14.83 -39.24
CA GLU A 675 32.58 13.66 -39.31
C GLU A 675 33.94 13.90 -38.61
N ASP A 676 34.49 15.10 -38.75
CA ASP A 676 35.74 15.50 -38.08
C ASP A 676 35.56 15.54 -36.56
N VAL A 677 34.45 16.12 -36.10
CA VAL A 677 34.10 16.18 -34.67
C VAL A 677 33.89 14.77 -34.12
N GLN A 678 33.18 13.91 -34.83
CA GLN A 678 32.96 12.52 -34.41
C GLN A 678 34.28 11.76 -34.29
N THR A 679 35.19 11.93 -35.26
CA THR A 679 36.51 11.30 -35.26
C THR A 679 37.35 11.76 -34.07
N LEU A 680 37.37 13.07 -33.80
CA LEU A 680 38.06 13.65 -32.65
C LEU A 680 37.51 13.09 -31.34
N LEU A 681 36.20 13.10 -31.14
CA LEU A 681 35.58 12.62 -29.91
C LEU A 681 35.86 11.13 -29.67
N VAL A 682 35.75 10.29 -30.71
CA VAL A 682 36.09 8.86 -30.62
C VAL A 682 37.56 8.65 -30.23
N GLN A 683 38.47 9.45 -30.80
CA GLN A 683 39.89 9.38 -30.44
C GLN A 683 40.13 9.76 -28.97
N LEU A 684 39.60 10.89 -28.53
CA LEU A 684 39.77 11.37 -27.15
C LEU A 684 39.20 10.38 -26.13
N VAL A 685 37.99 9.86 -26.39
CA VAL A 685 37.36 8.84 -25.54
C VAL A 685 38.22 7.58 -25.44
N LYS A 686 38.81 7.14 -26.56
CA LYS A 686 39.71 5.97 -26.57
C LYS A 686 40.97 6.20 -25.72
N GLU A 687 41.56 7.39 -25.80
CA GLU A 687 42.72 7.78 -25.01
C GLU A 687 42.40 7.86 -23.51
N THR A 688 41.31 8.54 -23.14
CA THR A 688 40.88 8.70 -21.74
C THR A 688 40.47 7.35 -21.15
N ARG A 689 39.72 6.51 -21.88
CA ARG A 689 39.38 5.14 -21.42
C ARG A 689 40.63 4.30 -21.18
N ALA A 690 41.64 4.40 -22.04
CA ALA A 690 42.90 3.70 -21.84
C ALA A 690 43.65 4.22 -20.60
N SER A 691 43.58 5.52 -20.31
CA SER A 691 44.13 6.11 -19.07
C SER A 691 43.45 5.55 -17.82
N VAL A 692 42.11 5.52 -17.80
CA VAL A 692 41.31 4.95 -16.71
C VAL A 692 41.63 3.47 -16.51
N GLN A 693 41.71 2.70 -17.60
CA GLN A 693 42.06 1.27 -17.57
C GLN A 693 43.46 1.02 -16.97
N ARG A 694 44.43 1.92 -17.18
CA ARG A 694 45.78 1.80 -16.59
C ARG A 694 45.81 2.05 -15.09
N ARG A 695 44.94 2.93 -14.57
CA ARG A 695 44.81 3.19 -13.13
C ARG A 695 44.23 1.98 -12.41
N LEU A 696 43.27 1.30 -13.03
CA LEU A 696 42.65 0.07 -12.51
C LEU A 696 43.47 -1.17 -12.90
N SER A 697 44.62 -1.33 -12.25
CA SER A 697 45.61 -2.37 -12.58
C SER A 697 45.15 -3.80 -12.24
N HIS A 698 44.22 -3.99 -11.30
CA HIS A 698 43.68 -5.32 -10.95
C HIS A 698 42.42 -5.68 -11.77
N PRO A 699 42.32 -6.88 -12.39
CA PRO A 699 41.16 -7.28 -13.19
C PRO A 699 39.81 -7.20 -12.46
N LEU A 700 39.76 -7.62 -11.19
CA LEU A 700 38.54 -7.54 -10.38
C LEU A 700 38.10 -6.09 -10.10
N GLN A 701 39.06 -5.17 -9.89
CA GLN A 701 38.74 -3.75 -9.69
C GLN A 701 38.17 -3.15 -10.98
N SER A 702 38.76 -3.47 -12.13
CA SER A 702 38.24 -3.04 -13.44
C SER A 702 36.84 -3.57 -13.72
N GLN A 703 36.58 -4.85 -13.40
CA GLN A 703 35.24 -5.45 -13.53
C GLN A 703 34.22 -4.78 -12.62
N TYR A 704 34.58 -4.59 -11.35
CA TYR A 704 33.71 -3.95 -10.36
C TYR A 704 33.38 -2.51 -10.76
N PHE A 705 34.39 -1.73 -11.16
CA PHE A 705 34.22 -0.37 -11.66
C PHE A 705 33.24 -0.30 -12.83
N LYS A 706 33.40 -1.15 -13.85
CA LYS A 706 32.50 -1.17 -15.02
C LYS A 706 31.05 -1.49 -14.66
N LYS A 707 30.82 -2.36 -13.67
CA LYS A 707 29.46 -2.62 -13.18
C LYS A 707 28.92 -1.42 -12.40
N ILE A 708 29.73 -0.85 -11.50
CA ILE A 708 29.27 0.21 -10.60
C ILE A 708 28.92 1.50 -11.34
N ILE A 709 29.64 1.84 -12.42
CA ILE A 709 29.32 3.04 -13.23
C ILE A 709 27.96 2.91 -13.91
N ILE A 710 27.60 1.70 -14.37
CA ILE A 710 26.30 1.43 -15.01
C ILE A 710 25.20 1.43 -13.96
N LEU A 711 25.40 0.76 -12.83
CA LEU A 711 24.43 0.73 -11.74
C LEU A 711 24.15 2.13 -11.22
N LYS A 712 25.19 2.95 -10.99
CA LYS A 712 25.04 4.33 -10.56
C LYS A 712 24.28 5.17 -11.59
N ALA A 713 24.58 5.01 -12.88
CA ALA A 713 23.88 5.71 -13.95
C ALA A 713 22.39 5.36 -14.01
N ILE A 714 22.05 4.07 -13.85
CA ILE A 714 20.67 3.59 -13.78
C ILE A 714 19.98 4.15 -12.53
N ASP A 715 20.61 4.02 -11.36
CA ASP A 715 20.02 4.40 -10.08
C ASP A 715 19.75 5.92 -10.04
N ASP A 716 20.69 6.77 -10.50
CA ASP A 716 20.51 8.22 -10.52
C ASP A 716 19.41 8.67 -11.50
N ALA A 717 19.39 8.09 -12.71
CA ALA A 717 18.35 8.41 -13.70
C ALA A 717 16.97 7.92 -13.25
N TRP A 718 16.89 6.75 -12.61
CA TRP A 718 15.65 6.21 -12.08
C TRP A 718 15.09 7.03 -10.92
N VAL A 719 15.94 7.51 -10.01
CA VAL A 719 15.53 8.41 -8.92
C VAL A 719 14.94 9.70 -9.48
N LEU A 720 15.55 10.28 -10.51
CA LEU A 720 15.01 11.48 -11.19
C LEU A 720 13.68 11.17 -11.89
N GLN A 721 13.57 10.02 -12.56
CA GLN A 721 12.33 9.61 -13.22
C GLN A 721 11.20 9.39 -12.22
N LEU A 722 11.46 8.74 -11.08
CA LEU A 722 10.46 8.55 -10.03
C LEU A 722 9.93 9.88 -9.51
N ASP A 723 10.84 10.85 -9.30
CA ASP A 723 10.46 12.18 -8.83
C ASP A 723 9.61 12.93 -9.86
N TYR A 724 10.03 12.89 -11.12
CA TYR A 724 9.29 13.47 -12.23
C TYR A 724 7.88 12.87 -12.35
N LEU A 725 7.76 11.54 -12.29
CA LEU A 725 6.47 10.84 -12.37
C LEU A 725 5.54 11.18 -11.19
N GLN A 726 6.09 11.47 -10.02
CA GLN A 726 5.32 11.92 -8.85
C GLN A 726 4.80 13.34 -9.04
N GLN A 727 5.63 14.27 -9.52
CA GLN A 727 5.24 15.65 -9.82
C GLN A 727 4.23 15.72 -10.97
N LEU A 728 4.46 14.94 -12.03
CA LEU A 728 3.55 14.83 -13.17
C LEU A 728 2.15 14.37 -12.73
N GLN A 729 2.06 13.47 -11.75
CA GLN A 729 0.78 13.02 -11.21
C GLN A 729 0.00 14.17 -10.55
N VAL A 730 0.68 15.05 -9.81
CA VAL A 730 0.06 16.23 -9.18
C VAL A 730 -0.48 17.18 -10.24
N ILE A 731 0.34 17.50 -11.25
CA ILE A 731 -0.03 18.39 -12.35
C ILE A 731 -1.24 17.89 -13.12
N VAL A 732 -1.21 16.62 -13.52
CA VAL A 732 -2.23 16.05 -14.42
C VAL A 732 -3.58 15.89 -13.70
N ASN A 733 -3.57 15.65 -12.38
CA ASN A 733 -4.79 15.69 -11.58
C ASN A 733 -5.32 17.13 -11.38
N GLY A 734 -4.44 18.13 -11.38
CA GLY A 734 -4.80 19.55 -11.33
C GLY A 734 -5.29 20.16 -12.65
N ARG A 735 -5.46 19.36 -13.72
CA ARG A 735 -5.85 19.80 -15.07
C ARG A 735 -7.16 19.18 -15.58
N THR A 736 -8.04 18.70 -14.69
CA THR A 736 -9.28 18.01 -15.10
C THR A 736 -10.30 18.96 -15.75
N THR A 737 -10.22 19.11 -17.07
CA THR A 737 -11.32 19.67 -17.89
C THR A 737 -12.19 18.55 -18.45
N ALA A 738 -13.46 18.85 -18.79
CA ALA A 738 -14.44 17.86 -19.24
C ALA A 738 -14.05 17.04 -20.49
N GLN A 739 -13.01 17.43 -21.23
CA GLN A 739 -12.54 16.78 -22.46
C GLN A 739 -11.27 15.94 -22.30
N HIS A 740 -10.56 16.05 -21.17
CA HIS A 740 -9.25 15.43 -20.97
C HIS A 740 -9.29 14.37 -19.86
N LYS A 741 -8.69 13.20 -20.11
CA LYS A 741 -8.57 12.13 -19.12
C LYS A 741 -7.16 12.14 -18.53
N PRO A 742 -6.99 12.52 -17.25
CA PRO A 742 -5.68 12.63 -16.60
C PRO A 742 -4.75 11.43 -16.84
N ILE A 743 -5.27 10.21 -16.66
CA ILE A 743 -4.48 8.98 -16.81
C ILE A 743 -3.87 8.79 -18.22
N ASN A 744 -4.53 9.27 -19.27
CA ASN A 744 -4.04 9.12 -20.63
C ASN A 744 -2.87 10.07 -20.90
N GLU A 745 -2.98 11.31 -20.44
CA GLU A 745 -1.92 12.31 -20.54
C GLU A 745 -0.70 11.90 -19.74
N TYR A 746 -0.95 11.45 -18.50
CA TYR A 746 0.08 10.86 -17.67
C TYR A 746 0.79 9.72 -18.38
N GLY A 747 0.06 8.79 -19.02
CA GLY A 747 0.66 7.66 -19.73
C GLY A 747 1.54 8.08 -20.92
N ILE A 748 1.10 9.05 -21.71
CA ILE A 748 1.87 9.57 -22.86
C ILE A 748 3.15 10.25 -22.39
N GLU A 749 3.04 11.15 -21.41
CA GLU A 749 4.20 11.89 -20.92
C GLU A 749 5.14 11.01 -20.07
N ALA A 750 4.60 10.04 -19.33
CA ALA A 750 5.38 9.02 -18.64
C ALA A 750 6.19 8.16 -19.62
N GLN A 751 5.63 7.82 -20.79
CA GLN A 751 6.35 7.10 -21.83
C GLN A 751 7.47 7.96 -22.44
N ARG A 752 7.18 9.22 -22.73
CA ARG A 752 8.16 10.17 -23.28
C ARG A 752 9.34 10.36 -22.33
N SER A 753 9.05 10.65 -21.06
CA SER A 753 10.07 10.81 -20.01
C SER A 753 10.88 9.53 -19.78
N PHE A 754 10.26 8.35 -19.86
CA PHE A 754 10.99 7.08 -19.77
C PHE A 754 12.03 6.91 -20.89
N LEU A 755 11.71 7.29 -22.13
CA LEU A 755 12.67 7.28 -23.24
C LEU A 755 13.78 8.31 -23.06
N GLU A 756 13.49 9.46 -22.42
CA GLU A 756 14.52 10.44 -22.05
C GLU A 756 15.42 9.89 -20.94
N MET A 757 14.85 9.25 -19.93
CA MET A 757 15.61 8.56 -18.89
C MET A 757 16.53 7.50 -19.49
N GLU A 758 16.09 6.71 -20.47
CA GLU A 758 16.96 5.74 -21.16
C GLU A 758 18.16 6.43 -21.85
N ARG A 759 17.95 7.59 -22.49
CA ARG A 759 19.05 8.40 -23.05
C ARG A 759 19.97 8.94 -21.96
N GLN A 760 19.39 9.43 -20.86
CA GLN A 760 20.14 9.93 -19.72
C GLN A 760 21.00 8.84 -19.08
N ILE A 761 20.53 7.58 -19.02
CA ILE A 761 21.33 6.45 -18.55
C ILE A 761 22.55 6.28 -19.45
N GLN A 762 22.41 6.29 -20.77
CA GLN A 762 23.56 6.16 -21.69
C GLN A 762 24.56 7.30 -21.49
N PHE A 763 24.07 8.54 -21.36
CA PHE A 763 24.91 9.70 -21.10
C PHE A 763 25.63 9.62 -19.74
N ASN A 764 24.94 9.18 -18.70
CA ASN A 764 25.51 9.00 -17.37
C ASN A 764 26.55 7.87 -17.35
N ILE A 765 26.34 6.76 -18.06
CA ILE A 765 27.35 5.69 -18.22
C ILE A 765 28.62 6.28 -18.86
N PHE A 766 28.46 7.03 -19.95
CA PHE A 766 29.56 7.69 -20.65
C PHE A 766 30.34 8.63 -19.71
N ARG A 767 29.64 9.51 -19.00
CA ARG A 767 30.26 10.48 -18.09
C ARG A 767 30.91 9.80 -16.89
N ASN A 768 30.25 8.80 -16.29
CA ASN A 768 30.79 8.04 -15.17
C ASN A 768 32.04 7.25 -15.57
N LEU A 769 32.12 6.72 -16.79
CA LEU A 769 33.31 6.02 -17.27
C LEU A 769 34.53 6.94 -17.33
N LEU A 770 34.34 8.16 -17.86
CA LEU A 770 35.44 9.04 -18.25
C LEU A 770 35.83 10.06 -17.17
N MET A 771 34.85 10.56 -16.41
CA MET A 771 35.02 11.65 -15.46
C MET A 771 35.10 11.20 -13.99
N SER A 772 34.91 9.91 -13.69
CA SER A 772 35.03 9.43 -12.31
C SER A 772 36.46 9.56 -11.80
N LYS A 773 36.61 10.09 -10.59
CA LYS A 773 37.90 10.16 -9.89
C LYS A 773 38.08 8.88 -9.08
N ILE A 774 39.24 8.25 -9.26
CA ILE A 774 39.62 6.99 -8.62
C ILE A 774 40.77 7.32 -7.67
N GLU A 775 40.57 7.11 -6.38
CA GLU A 775 41.57 7.32 -5.34
C GLU A 775 41.94 5.97 -4.71
N ASP A 776 43.22 5.60 -4.76
CA ASP A 776 43.69 4.33 -4.21
C ASP A 776 43.91 4.45 -2.70
N ASN A 777 43.33 3.52 -1.94
CA ASN A 777 43.50 3.43 -0.48
C ASN A 777 44.70 2.56 -0.13
N ALA A 778 45.33 2.85 1.01
CA ALA A 778 46.52 2.13 1.50
C ALA A 778 46.31 0.62 1.75
N ASN A 779 45.06 0.19 1.87
CA ASN A 779 44.65 -1.22 2.04
C ASN A 779 44.42 -1.96 0.70
N GLY A 780 44.60 -1.30 -0.45
CA GLY A 780 44.38 -1.87 -1.78
C GLY A 780 42.94 -1.80 -2.30
N SER A 781 42.02 -1.15 -1.56
CA SER A 781 40.72 -0.73 -2.11
C SER A 781 40.86 0.58 -2.88
N PHE A 782 39.84 0.98 -3.64
CA PHE A 782 39.78 2.32 -4.23
C PHE A 782 38.46 2.99 -3.86
N ASP A 783 38.50 4.30 -3.65
CA ASP A 783 37.33 5.13 -3.49
C ASP A 783 36.97 5.76 -4.83
N LEU A 784 35.67 5.80 -5.12
CA LEU A 784 35.16 6.32 -6.36
C LEU A 784 34.32 7.58 -6.11
N ALA A 785 34.75 8.70 -6.69
CA ALA A 785 33.95 9.91 -6.75
C ALA A 785 33.37 10.08 -8.16
N PHE A 786 32.05 9.96 -8.26
CA PHE A 786 31.33 10.19 -9.50
C PHE A 786 31.24 11.68 -9.82
N PRO A 787 31.20 12.04 -11.11
CA PRO A 787 30.96 13.42 -11.54
C PRO A 787 29.60 13.92 -11.03
N LYS A 788 29.57 15.18 -10.56
CA LYS A 788 28.33 15.81 -10.08
C LYS A 788 27.39 16.21 -11.21
#